data_AF-A0A8T4NBF2-F1
#
_entry.id   AF-A0A8T4NBF2-F1
#
_cell.length_a   1.000
_cell.length_b   1.000
_cell.length_c   1.000
_cell.angle_alpha   90.00
_cell.angle_beta   90.00
_cell.angle_gamma   90.00
#
_symmetry.space_group_name_H-M   'P 1'
#
loop_
_entity.id
_entity.type
_entity.pdbx_description
1 polymer ?
#
loop_
_entity_poly.entity_id
_entity_poly.type
_entity_poly.pdbx_seq_one_letter_code
_entity_poly.pdbx_strand_id
1 'polypeptide(L)'
;MKSVKKGSVKKIFIDVKEYFVLRKKFFYVLGLIVVIGIVILFGTKIYLAFNLLIGNDALVRLTASDQDLFLSNSESVEIEFDTYVSANPFCKSSCEYSLKDLSSGEVLDRNSFDTIVTNPSSQKYTLYAPDKGEGQKLYRFGVSCVSSESGFCETTGEAIEKSFIVSLNYNLSEEQSVLREVAIEKLNRTIEDFVALNVLALENKYLFEVLSNRTLTKGLLKINLTEIEVKMNESLNEFRHYEYGGVISDVVNLSNRTLVDENLRLRLEVDDYNNFVLLVREEEAKLIGLSLEKNMSDYDESNVAMLIFEYNAFLSSLNSSIDVKKKTHEIGTLVARSDEIFLSLDKLNESDFVFDKINSSTLEFITINFSDSYESNLSILPEDLICSYDGIYGTCCDESCAKDSDKYPVILLHGHSFNSAISAEKSLGDLQRIREKLFLDGFLDGGDLILRSGNDFETFKKTRERIIFSVSYYFDIYKNTEETIVLETQSDNLDSYALRLNEIIKEVKAETGKDKVVIVAHSMGGLVSRKYLQIYGEDDVAELIMIGTPNHGIDGTTLSGCSILGEDKHCADMDARSLFMNKLDYGVTPKIPVENIIGIGCDTSGGNGDGVAKNSSVYLSWADNYYVNGTCEGFEYLHNKMILPGKYPEVYNLVRGFILEE
;
A
#
# COMPACT_ATOMS: atom_id res chain seq x y z
N MET A 1 130.67 31.72 -15.54
CA MET A 1 131.10 30.56 -16.35
C MET A 1 130.30 29.35 -15.88
N LYS A 2 129.59 28.68 -16.81
CA LYS A 2 128.78 27.43 -16.65
C LYS A 2 127.51 27.53 -15.78
N SER A 3 126.39 26.88 -16.09
CA SER A 3 125.86 26.29 -17.32
C SER A 3 124.39 25.97 -17.09
N VAL A 4 123.59 26.12 -18.15
CA VAL A 4 122.18 25.77 -18.36
C VAL A 4 121.71 24.48 -17.66
N LYS A 5 120.47 24.50 -17.12
CA LYS A 5 119.49 23.41 -17.26
C LYS A 5 118.05 23.91 -17.12
N LYS A 6 117.27 23.77 -18.20
CA LYS A 6 115.79 23.85 -18.26
C LYS A 6 115.18 22.70 -17.44
N GLY A 7 114.11 22.98 -16.69
CA GLY A 7 113.18 22.00 -16.14
C GLY A 7 111.82 22.68 -15.94
N SER A 8 110.92 22.56 -16.92
CA SER A 8 109.79 21.62 -16.95
C SER A 8 108.61 22.07 -16.06
N VAL A 9 107.67 22.77 -16.69
CA VAL A 9 106.30 22.98 -16.18
C VAL A 9 105.62 21.61 -16.03
N LYS A 10 105.33 21.19 -14.78
CA LYS A 10 104.46 20.03 -14.52
C LYS A 10 103.03 20.40 -14.88
N LYS A 11 102.53 19.89 -16.01
CA LYS A 11 101.09 19.80 -16.28
C LYS A 11 100.48 18.87 -15.24
N ILE A 12 99.61 19.42 -14.39
CA ILE A 12 98.69 18.64 -13.57
C ILE A 12 97.62 18.11 -14.54
N PHE A 13 97.78 16.87 -15.00
CA PHE A 13 96.68 16.13 -15.61
C PHE A 13 95.77 15.69 -14.48
N ILE A 14 94.69 16.43 -14.25
CA ILE A 14 93.54 15.91 -13.52
C ILE A 14 92.95 14.82 -14.42
N ASP A 15 92.89 13.59 -13.93
CA ASP A 15 92.29 12.47 -14.64
C ASP A 15 90.80 12.76 -14.83
N VAL A 16 90.44 13.20 -16.03
CA VAL A 16 89.08 13.57 -16.42
C VAL A 16 88.11 12.40 -16.20
N LYS A 17 88.61 11.16 -16.16
CA LYS A 17 87.83 9.95 -15.92
C LYS A 17 87.38 9.83 -14.46
N GLU A 18 88.23 10.17 -13.49
CA GLU A 18 87.88 10.16 -12.05
C GLU A 18 86.88 11.27 -11.71
N TYR A 19 87.04 12.46 -12.29
CA TYR A 19 86.12 13.59 -12.09
C TYR A 19 84.70 13.27 -12.60
N PHE A 20 84.58 12.58 -13.74
CA PHE A 20 83.27 12.17 -14.28
C PHE A 20 82.59 11.07 -13.45
N VAL A 21 83.35 10.14 -12.86
CA VAL A 21 82.80 9.08 -12.00
C VAL A 21 82.28 9.65 -10.67
N LEU A 22 83.02 10.56 -10.05
CA LEU A 22 82.60 11.26 -8.83
C LEU A 22 81.36 12.13 -9.08
N ARG A 23 81.30 12.83 -10.22
CA ARG A 23 80.14 13.66 -10.59
C ARG A 23 78.89 12.82 -10.88
N LYS A 24 79.04 11.65 -11.53
CA LYS A 24 77.93 10.69 -11.69
C LYS A 24 77.41 10.19 -10.34
N LYS A 25 78.30 9.77 -9.44
CA LYS A 25 77.91 9.32 -8.09
C LYS A 25 77.19 10.42 -7.30
N PHE A 26 77.65 11.67 -7.40
CA PHE A 26 76.98 12.82 -6.78
C PHE A 26 75.56 13.04 -7.31
N PHE A 27 75.34 12.97 -8.63
CA PHE A 27 74.00 13.09 -9.21
C PHE A 27 73.09 11.91 -8.90
N TYR A 28 73.63 10.68 -8.76
CA TYR A 28 72.86 9.53 -8.29
C TYR A 28 72.42 9.69 -6.84
N VAL A 29 73.31 10.15 -5.95
CA VAL A 29 72.97 10.40 -4.54
C VAL A 29 71.99 11.55 -4.42
N LEU A 30 72.16 12.64 -5.18
CA LEU A 30 71.23 13.75 -5.21
C LEU A 30 69.86 13.32 -5.74
N GLY A 31 69.82 12.50 -6.79
CA GLY A 31 68.58 11.90 -7.31
C GLY A 31 67.90 11.02 -6.28
N LEU A 32 68.66 10.19 -5.55
CA LEU A 32 68.13 9.35 -4.47
C LEU A 32 67.55 10.20 -3.33
N ILE A 33 68.22 11.28 -2.93
CA ILE A 33 67.74 12.21 -1.89
C ILE A 33 66.48 12.94 -2.34
N VAL A 34 66.38 13.34 -3.62
CA VAL A 34 65.17 13.95 -4.17
C VAL A 34 64.02 12.93 -4.21
N VAL A 35 64.27 11.69 -4.62
CA VAL A 35 63.25 10.62 -4.59
C VAL A 35 62.81 10.32 -3.17
N ILE A 36 63.74 10.17 -2.22
CA ILE A 36 63.43 9.99 -0.80
C ILE A 36 62.67 11.20 -0.26
N GLY A 37 63.05 12.42 -0.64
CA GLY A 37 62.35 13.65 -0.29
C GLY A 37 60.93 13.71 -0.84
N ILE A 38 60.71 13.27 -2.09
CA ILE A 38 59.39 13.12 -2.70
C ILE A 38 58.59 12.03 -1.98
N VAL A 39 59.19 10.89 -1.63
CA VAL A 39 58.53 9.82 -0.88
C VAL A 39 58.22 10.25 0.57
N ILE A 40 59.01 11.11 1.19
CA ILE A 40 58.70 11.64 2.53
C ILE A 40 57.63 12.74 2.47
N LEU A 41 57.71 13.65 1.50
CA LEU A 41 56.77 14.77 1.35
C LEU A 41 55.44 14.38 0.72
N PHE A 42 55.48 13.45 -0.21
CA PHE A 42 54.34 13.02 -1.01
C PHE A 42 54.12 11.51 -0.99
N GLY A 43 55.00 10.69 -0.41
CA GLY A 43 54.85 9.23 -0.50
C GLY A 43 53.60 8.70 0.18
N THR A 44 53.10 9.33 1.24
CA THR A 44 51.76 9.01 1.77
C THR A 44 50.65 9.43 0.81
N LYS A 45 50.73 10.61 0.19
CA LYS A 45 49.75 11.06 -0.83
C LYS A 45 49.81 10.24 -2.12
N ILE A 46 51.00 9.81 -2.55
CA ILE A 46 51.25 8.98 -3.73
C ILE A 46 50.83 7.54 -3.43
N TYR A 47 51.16 7.00 -2.25
CA TYR A 47 50.70 5.68 -1.81
C TYR A 47 49.18 5.62 -1.70
N LEU A 48 48.55 6.63 -1.08
CA LEU A 48 47.09 6.74 -1.03
C LEU A 48 46.49 6.92 -2.43
N ALA A 49 47.06 7.76 -3.29
CA ALA A 49 46.61 7.92 -4.68
C ALA A 49 46.82 6.66 -5.54
N PHE A 50 47.84 5.86 -5.24
CA PHE A 50 48.11 4.59 -5.91
C PHE A 50 47.18 3.48 -5.41
N ASN A 51 46.92 3.39 -4.10
CA ASN A 51 45.87 2.55 -3.53
C ASN A 51 44.46 2.99 -3.98
N LEU A 52 44.27 4.25 -4.36
CA LEU A 52 43.02 4.79 -4.87
C LEU A 52 42.77 4.41 -6.34
N LEU A 53 43.79 4.49 -7.19
CA LEU A 53 43.73 4.04 -8.59
C LEU A 53 43.65 2.51 -8.73
N ILE A 54 44.09 1.79 -7.69
CA ILE A 54 44.10 0.31 -7.59
C ILE A 54 43.05 -0.15 -6.57
N GLY A 55 42.13 0.73 -6.15
CA GLY A 55 41.18 0.48 -5.08
C GLY A 55 40.36 -0.79 -5.26
N ASN A 56 40.06 -1.42 -4.12
CA ASN A 56 39.60 -2.80 -3.97
C ASN A 56 38.12 -3.05 -4.31
N ASP A 57 37.38 -2.04 -4.77
CA ASP A 57 35.92 -2.12 -4.81
C ASP A 57 35.40 -2.07 -6.25
N ALA A 58 34.65 -3.10 -6.63
CA ALA A 58 33.82 -3.05 -7.83
C ALA A 58 32.67 -2.05 -7.62
N LEU A 59 32.32 -1.29 -8.65
CA LEU A 59 31.08 -0.54 -8.73
C LEU A 59 30.11 -1.36 -9.58
N VAL A 60 28.92 -1.62 -9.04
CA VAL A 60 27.83 -2.26 -9.77
C VAL A 60 26.72 -1.24 -9.94
N ARG A 61 26.31 -1.02 -11.19
CA ARG A 61 25.13 -0.22 -11.55
C ARG A 61 24.16 -1.10 -12.31
N LEU A 62 22.90 -1.06 -11.89
CA LEU A 62 21.79 -1.78 -12.52
C LEU A 62 20.78 -0.76 -13.04
N THR A 63 20.36 -0.90 -14.29
CA THR A 63 19.29 -0.09 -14.89
C THR A 63 18.30 -1.00 -15.62
N ALA A 64 17.05 -0.57 -15.70
CA ALA A 64 16.04 -1.19 -16.55
C ALA A 64 15.59 -0.19 -17.63
N SER A 65 15.11 -0.69 -18.78
CA SER A 65 14.55 0.15 -19.84
C SER A 65 13.35 0.96 -19.36
N ASP A 66 12.51 0.37 -18.51
CA ASP A 66 11.31 0.95 -17.93
C ASP A 66 11.12 0.45 -16.49
N GLN A 67 10.41 1.23 -15.66
CA GLN A 67 10.05 0.84 -14.29
C GLN A 67 8.55 0.55 -14.17
N ASP A 68 7.72 1.36 -14.82
CA ASP A 68 6.26 1.23 -14.80
C ASP A 68 5.74 0.82 -16.18
N LEU A 69 5.12 -0.35 -16.24
CA LEU A 69 4.54 -0.93 -17.43
C LEU A 69 3.02 -0.92 -17.28
N PHE A 70 2.31 -0.51 -18.33
CA PHE A 70 0.85 -0.48 -18.38
C PHE A 70 0.38 -1.31 -19.56
N LEU A 71 -0.30 -2.41 -19.28
CA LEU A 71 -0.74 -3.38 -20.27
C LEU A 71 -2.24 -3.61 -20.18
N SER A 72 -2.84 -3.94 -21.31
CA SER A 72 -4.15 -4.57 -21.34
C SER A 72 -4.00 -6.08 -21.10
N ASN A 73 -5.05 -6.73 -20.63
CA ASN A 73 -5.06 -8.17 -20.43
C ASN A 73 -4.64 -8.94 -21.68
N SER A 74 -3.88 -10.02 -21.47
CA SER A 74 -3.23 -10.84 -22.50
C SER A 74 -2.16 -10.13 -23.37
N GLU A 75 -1.83 -8.86 -23.10
CA GLU A 75 -0.67 -8.20 -23.72
C GLU A 75 0.64 -8.61 -23.05
N SER A 76 1.74 -8.31 -23.73
CA SER A 76 3.09 -8.56 -23.24
C SER A 76 4.04 -7.45 -23.65
N VAL A 77 5.11 -7.26 -22.89
CA VAL A 77 6.13 -6.24 -23.14
C VAL A 77 7.53 -6.81 -22.89
N GLU A 78 8.50 -6.36 -23.68
CA GLU A 78 9.92 -6.67 -23.47
C GLU A 78 10.52 -5.64 -22.51
N ILE A 79 11.18 -6.12 -21.47
CA ILE A 79 11.98 -5.32 -20.54
C ILE A 79 13.44 -5.72 -20.64
N GLU A 80 14.34 -4.74 -20.64
CA GLU A 80 15.79 -4.95 -20.70
C GLU A 80 16.46 -4.46 -19.42
N PHE A 81 17.27 -5.32 -18.79
CA PHE A 81 18.08 -5.00 -17.62
C PHE A 81 19.57 -4.94 -18.00
N ASP A 82 20.19 -3.80 -17.78
CA ASP A 82 21.61 -3.60 -18.01
C ASP A 82 22.37 -3.58 -16.68
N THR A 83 23.34 -4.50 -16.55
CA THR A 83 24.28 -4.48 -15.44
C THR A 83 25.65 -3.98 -15.91
N TYR A 84 26.11 -2.89 -15.30
CA TYR A 84 27.43 -2.32 -15.48
C TYR A 84 28.28 -2.65 -14.27
N VAL A 85 29.42 -3.31 -14.51
CA VAL A 85 30.40 -3.61 -13.46
C VAL A 85 31.70 -2.92 -13.83
N SER A 86 32.14 -2.01 -12.97
CA SER A 86 33.45 -1.37 -13.07
C SER A 86 34.30 -1.85 -11.92
N ALA A 87 35.34 -2.63 -12.20
CA ALA A 87 36.31 -3.04 -11.19
C ALA A 87 37.70 -2.58 -11.60
N ASN A 88 38.65 -2.64 -10.67
CA ASN A 88 40.06 -2.49 -10.98
C ASN A 88 40.42 -3.43 -12.16
N PRO A 89 41.15 -2.96 -13.20
CA PRO A 89 41.48 -3.78 -14.38
C PRO A 89 42.22 -5.10 -14.08
N PHE A 90 42.81 -5.23 -12.89
CA PHE A 90 43.45 -6.45 -12.43
C PHE A 90 42.49 -7.42 -11.72
N CYS A 91 41.25 -7.01 -11.43
CA CYS A 91 40.22 -7.79 -10.79
C CYS A 91 39.28 -8.47 -11.81
N LYS A 92 38.87 -9.68 -11.50
CA LYS A 92 37.76 -10.38 -12.18
C LYS A 92 36.54 -10.35 -11.27
N SER A 93 35.40 -9.93 -11.80
CA SER A 93 34.14 -9.92 -11.08
C SER A 93 33.23 -11.03 -11.61
N SER A 94 32.73 -11.86 -10.70
CA SER A 94 31.72 -12.87 -10.98
C SER A 94 30.39 -12.39 -10.43
N CYS A 95 29.36 -12.34 -11.28
CA CYS A 95 28.05 -11.83 -10.93
C CYS A 95 26.98 -12.90 -11.11
N GLU A 96 26.13 -13.06 -10.10
CA GLU A 96 24.90 -13.86 -10.19
C GLU A 96 23.70 -12.92 -10.26
N TYR A 97 22.75 -13.19 -11.14
CA TYR A 97 21.51 -12.44 -11.23
C TYR A 97 20.28 -13.34 -11.17
N SER A 98 19.15 -12.76 -10.78
CA SER A 98 17.85 -13.43 -10.80
C SER A 98 16.71 -12.46 -11.04
N LEU A 99 15.70 -12.92 -11.78
CA LEU A 99 14.41 -12.25 -11.95
C LEU A 99 13.35 -13.04 -11.17
N LYS A 100 12.68 -12.40 -10.22
CA LYS A 100 11.60 -12.98 -9.40
C LYS A 100 10.29 -12.25 -9.63
N ASP A 101 9.20 -12.98 -9.87
CA ASP A 101 7.84 -12.45 -9.73
C ASP A 101 7.52 -12.38 -8.23
N LEU A 102 7.46 -11.16 -7.70
CA LEU A 102 7.19 -10.92 -6.28
C LEU A 102 5.74 -11.22 -5.91
N SER A 103 4.83 -11.25 -6.88
CA SER A 103 3.41 -11.52 -6.66
C SER A 103 3.16 -13.02 -6.47
N SER A 104 3.77 -13.87 -7.29
CA SER A 104 3.67 -15.34 -7.16
C SER A 104 4.74 -15.96 -6.26
N GLY A 105 5.84 -15.26 -6.01
CA GLY A 105 7.03 -15.80 -5.34
C GLY A 105 7.96 -16.60 -6.27
N GLU A 106 7.61 -16.74 -7.56
CA GLU A 106 8.34 -17.56 -8.53
C GLU A 106 9.63 -16.89 -9.01
N VAL A 107 10.73 -17.64 -9.11
CA VAL A 107 11.96 -17.20 -9.77
C VAL A 107 11.87 -17.55 -11.25
N LEU A 108 11.72 -16.53 -12.09
CA LEU A 108 11.56 -16.68 -13.54
C LEU A 108 12.88 -17.04 -14.24
N ASP A 109 14.00 -16.50 -13.74
CA ASP A 109 15.33 -16.80 -14.26
C ASP A 109 16.40 -16.61 -13.19
N ARG A 110 17.49 -17.37 -13.29
CA ARG A 110 18.70 -17.25 -12.47
C ARG A 110 19.91 -17.72 -13.24
N ASN A 111 20.91 -16.87 -13.36
CA ASN A 111 22.13 -17.18 -14.09
C ASN A 111 23.33 -16.38 -13.55
N SER A 112 24.49 -16.56 -14.16
CA SER A 112 25.74 -15.88 -13.78
C SER A 112 26.55 -15.43 -14.99
N PHE A 113 27.34 -14.37 -14.83
CA PHE A 113 28.32 -13.93 -15.81
C PHE A 113 29.60 -13.43 -15.14
N ASP A 114 30.73 -13.62 -15.82
CA ASP A 114 32.04 -13.10 -15.39
C ASP A 114 32.45 -11.90 -16.26
N THR A 115 33.10 -10.91 -15.66
CA THR A 115 33.59 -9.71 -16.36
C THR A 115 34.88 -9.15 -15.74
N ILE A 116 35.65 -8.39 -16.54
CA ILE A 116 36.92 -7.75 -16.12
C ILE A 116 36.78 -6.23 -16.16
N VAL A 117 36.41 -5.63 -17.30
CA VAL A 117 36.04 -4.20 -17.51
C VAL A 117 35.14 -4.08 -18.78
N THR A 118 34.28 -3.07 -18.83
CA THR A 118 32.92 -2.95 -19.43
C THR A 118 32.67 -3.12 -20.95
N ASN A 119 31.78 -4.07 -21.28
CA ASN A 119 30.50 -3.82 -21.99
C ASN A 119 29.36 -4.18 -20.99
N PRO A 120 28.16 -3.55 -21.04
CA PRO A 120 27.04 -3.96 -20.21
C PRO A 120 26.65 -5.41 -20.48
N SER A 121 26.23 -6.10 -19.42
CA SER A 121 25.55 -7.39 -19.53
C SER A 121 24.05 -7.11 -19.59
N SER A 122 23.46 -7.22 -20.77
CA SER A 122 22.06 -6.88 -21.03
C SER A 122 21.19 -8.13 -21.05
N GLN A 123 20.16 -8.19 -20.22
CA GLN A 123 19.23 -9.31 -20.13
C GLN A 123 17.81 -8.86 -20.50
N LYS A 124 17.20 -9.56 -21.46
CA LYS A 124 15.87 -9.24 -22.00
C LYS A 124 14.86 -10.28 -21.56
N TYR A 125 13.71 -9.81 -21.08
CA TYR A 125 12.60 -10.67 -20.65
C TYR A 125 11.29 -10.17 -21.24
N THR A 126 10.40 -11.10 -21.58
CA THR A 126 9.02 -10.77 -21.95
C THR A 126 8.14 -10.98 -20.73
N LEU A 127 7.48 -9.93 -20.26
CA LEU A 127 6.52 -9.96 -19.17
C LEU A 127 5.09 -9.97 -19.74
N TYR A 128 4.17 -10.67 -19.06
CA TYR A 128 2.81 -10.90 -19.53
C TYR A 128 1.79 -10.34 -18.54
N ALA A 129 0.82 -9.59 -19.06
CA ALA A 129 -0.40 -9.28 -18.32
C ALA A 129 -1.26 -10.56 -18.17
N PRO A 130 -1.96 -10.74 -17.04
CA PRO A 130 -2.98 -11.77 -16.92
C PRO A 130 -4.06 -11.69 -18.01
N ASP A 131 -4.77 -12.78 -18.24
CA ASP A 131 -5.88 -12.80 -19.21
C ASP A 131 -7.14 -12.10 -18.70
N LYS A 132 -7.26 -11.91 -17.38
CA LYS A 132 -8.47 -11.42 -16.71
C LYS A 132 -8.12 -10.56 -15.50
N GLY A 133 -9.07 -9.69 -15.15
CA GLY A 133 -8.97 -8.81 -13.99
C GLY A 133 -8.21 -7.53 -14.23
N GLU A 134 -8.10 -6.75 -13.16
CA GLU A 134 -7.32 -5.50 -13.10
C GLU A 134 -6.42 -5.58 -11.86
N GLY A 135 -5.19 -5.09 -11.95
CA GLY A 135 -4.27 -5.20 -10.82
C GLY A 135 -2.85 -4.75 -11.10
N GLN A 136 -1.94 -5.22 -10.25
CA GLN A 136 -0.50 -4.96 -10.34
C GLN A 136 0.29 -6.23 -10.02
N LYS A 137 1.34 -6.47 -10.80
CA LYS A 137 2.42 -7.41 -10.49
C LYS A 137 3.72 -6.65 -10.28
N LEU A 138 4.54 -7.14 -9.34
CA LEU A 138 5.87 -6.60 -9.11
C LEU A 138 6.91 -7.66 -9.47
N TYR A 139 7.95 -7.26 -10.19
CA TYR A 139 9.07 -8.11 -10.56
C TYR A 139 10.36 -7.54 -9.98
N ARG A 140 11.16 -8.35 -9.28
CA ARG A 140 12.46 -7.95 -8.76
C ARG A 140 13.57 -8.58 -9.58
N PHE A 141 14.39 -7.74 -10.21
CA PHE A 141 15.67 -8.16 -10.76
C PHE A 141 16.77 -7.84 -9.75
N GLY A 142 17.47 -8.87 -9.26
CA GLY A 142 18.59 -8.72 -8.34
C GLY A 142 19.88 -9.21 -8.99
N VAL A 143 20.98 -8.50 -8.76
CA VAL A 143 22.33 -8.90 -9.16
C VAL A 143 23.28 -8.79 -7.97
N SER A 144 24.10 -9.81 -7.76
CA SER A 144 25.10 -9.90 -6.70
C SER A 144 26.45 -10.20 -7.34
N CYS A 145 27.42 -9.30 -7.18
CA CYS A 145 28.74 -9.41 -7.80
C CYS A 145 29.84 -9.53 -6.75
N VAL A 146 30.74 -10.48 -6.93
CA VAL A 146 31.93 -10.69 -6.09
C VAL A 146 33.18 -10.51 -6.94
N SER A 147 34.09 -9.65 -6.49
CA SER A 147 35.42 -9.53 -7.09
C SER A 147 36.37 -10.56 -6.51
N SER A 148 37.07 -11.28 -7.39
CA SER A 148 38.02 -12.33 -7.05
C SER A 148 39.46 -11.80 -7.02
N GLU A 149 40.24 -12.24 -6.02
CA GLU A 149 41.65 -11.87 -5.87
C GLU A 149 42.50 -12.40 -7.02
N SER A 150 43.38 -11.57 -7.58
CA SER A 150 44.36 -12.01 -8.59
C SER A 150 45.53 -11.03 -8.72
N GLY A 151 46.78 -11.50 -8.59
CA GLY A 151 47.99 -10.70 -8.88
C GLY A 151 48.09 -9.36 -8.12
N PHE A 152 47.61 -8.28 -8.75
CA PHE A 152 47.55 -6.91 -8.22
C PHE A 152 46.13 -6.46 -7.78
N CYS A 153 45.15 -7.37 -7.83
CA CYS A 153 43.80 -7.17 -7.31
C CYS A 153 43.77 -7.61 -5.84
N GLU A 154 43.84 -6.62 -4.95
CA GLU A 154 43.38 -6.76 -3.57
C GLU A 154 41.86 -6.50 -3.58
N THR A 155 41.07 -7.38 -2.96
CA THR A 155 39.60 -7.25 -2.86
C THR A 155 39.18 -7.77 -1.50
N THR A 156 38.09 -7.24 -0.94
CA THR A 156 37.52 -7.75 0.31
C THR A 156 36.81 -9.11 0.12
N GLY A 157 36.54 -9.49 -1.13
CA GLY A 157 35.75 -10.69 -1.48
C GLY A 157 34.27 -10.56 -1.09
N GLU A 158 33.82 -9.37 -0.72
CA GLU A 158 32.43 -9.12 -0.35
C GLU A 158 31.54 -8.95 -1.60
N ALA A 159 30.30 -9.41 -1.49
CA ALA A 159 29.32 -9.29 -2.56
C ALA A 159 28.69 -7.89 -2.56
N ILE A 160 28.56 -7.32 -3.76
CA ILE A 160 27.85 -6.06 -3.99
C ILE A 160 26.53 -6.39 -4.66
N GLU A 161 25.43 -6.06 -3.98
CA GLU A 161 24.08 -6.37 -4.41
C GLU A 161 23.34 -5.13 -4.89
N LYS A 162 22.79 -5.22 -6.08
CA LYS A 162 21.87 -4.23 -6.65
C LYS A 162 20.57 -4.91 -7.02
N SER A 163 19.49 -4.16 -6.89
CA SER A 163 18.14 -4.63 -7.17
C SER A 163 17.33 -3.54 -7.82
N PHE A 164 16.40 -3.97 -8.68
CA PHE A 164 15.47 -3.09 -9.36
C PHE A 164 14.10 -3.75 -9.38
N ILE A 165 13.06 -3.01 -9.01
CA ILE A 165 11.68 -3.47 -9.11
C ILE A 165 11.03 -2.86 -10.35
N VAL A 166 10.38 -3.71 -11.13
CA VAL A 166 9.49 -3.33 -12.24
C VAL A 166 8.06 -3.59 -11.82
N SER A 167 7.20 -2.58 -12.01
CA SER A 167 5.77 -2.66 -11.79
C SER A 167 5.06 -2.90 -13.13
N LEU A 168 4.26 -3.95 -13.20
CA LEU A 168 3.37 -4.24 -14.32
C LEU A 168 1.93 -4.04 -13.86
N ASN A 169 1.36 -2.91 -14.23
CA ASN A 169 -0.05 -2.59 -14.07
C ASN A 169 -0.83 -3.18 -15.25
N TYR A 170 -1.92 -3.87 -14.98
CA TYR A 170 -2.78 -4.42 -16.03
C TYR A 170 -4.25 -4.06 -15.84
N ASN A 171 -4.94 -3.84 -16.95
CA ASN A 171 -6.36 -3.53 -17.01
C ASN A 171 -7.06 -4.40 -18.06
N LEU A 172 -8.39 -4.43 -18.04
CA LEU A 172 -9.23 -5.04 -19.06
C LEU A 172 -8.84 -4.55 -20.47
N SER A 173 -8.85 -5.47 -21.43
CA SER A 173 -8.76 -5.09 -22.84
C SER A 173 -10.00 -4.31 -23.29
N GLU A 174 -9.91 -3.62 -24.43
CA GLU A 174 -11.05 -2.86 -24.99
C GLU A 174 -12.29 -3.76 -25.15
N GLU A 175 -12.12 -4.99 -25.66
CA GLU A 175 -13.20 -5.97 -25.79
C GLU A 175 -13.78 -6.37 -24.43
N GLN A 176 -12.93 -6.64 -23.44
CA GLN A 176 -13.37 -7.01 -22.09
C GLN A 176 -14.09 -5.86 -21.38
N SER A 177 -13.64 -4.62 -21.59
CA SER A 177 -14.27 -3.42 -21.04
C SER A 177 -15.69 -3.24 -21.60
N VAL A 178 -15.85 -3.38 -22.92
CA VAL A 178 -17.18 -3.36 -23.57
C VAL A 178 -18.07 -4.49 -23.06
N LEU A 179 -17.54 -5.71 -22.94
CA LEU A 179 -18.29 -6.85 -22.39
C LEU A 179 -18.71 -6.61 -20.94
N ARG A 180 -17.84 -6.00 -20.12
CA ARG A 180 -18.14 -5.64 -18.73
C ARG A 180 -19.29 -4.64 -18.65
N GLU A 181 -19.26 -3.57 -19.45
CA GLU A 181 -20.31 -2.55 -19.44
C GLU A 181 -21.68 -3.16 -19.79
N VAL A 182 -21.73 -3.99 -20.84
CA VAL A 182 -22.95 -4.71 -21.23
C VAL A 182 -23.40 -5.69 -20.14
N ALA A 183 -22.47 -6.41 -19.51
CA ALA A 183 -22.76 -7.31 -18.40
C ALA A 183 -23.30 -6.55 -17.18
N ILE A 184 -22.76 -5.38 -16.85
CA ILE A 184 -23.25 -4.50 -15.77
C ILE A 184 -24.69 -4.08 -16.04
N GLU A 185 -25.00 -3.62 -17.26
CA GLU A 185 -26.37 -3.22 -17.63
C GLU A 185 -27.34 -4.41 -17.49
N LYS A 186 -26.93 -5.57 -18.00
CA LYS A 186 -27.72 -6.81 -17.92
C LYS A 186 -27.94 -7.26 -16.48
N LEU A 187 -26.90 -7.21 -15.65
CA LEU A 187 -26.94 -7.61 -14.24
C LEU A 187 -27.81 -6.66 -13.43
N ASN A 188 -27.68 -5.34 -13.63
CA ASN A 188 -28.52 -4.34 -12.97
C ASN A 188 -30.00 -4.56 -13.27
N ARG A 189 -30.35 -4.80 -14.54
CA ARG A 189 -31.73 -5.14 -14.92
C ARG A 189 -32.21 -6.43 -14.25
N THR A 190 -31.35 -7.43 -14.16
CA THR A 190 -31.67 -8.70 -13.48
C THR A 190 -31.89 -8.48 -11.98
N ILE A 191 -31.11 -7.59 -11.35
CA ILE A 191 -31.29 -7.19 -9.94
C ILE A 191 -32.64 -6.51 -9.75
N GLU A 192 -32.99 -5.53 -10.59
CA GLU A 192 -34.29 -4.84 -10.55
C GLU A 192 -35.46 -5.83 -10.65
N ASP A 193 -35.42 -6.73 -11.63
CA ASP A 193 -36.44 -7.76 -11.84
C ASP A 193 -36.55 -8.71 -10.62
N PHE A 194 -35.41 -9.11 -10.03
CA PHE A 194 -35.37 -9.93 -8.82
C PHE A 194 -36.01 -9.21 -7.63
N VAL A 195 -35.68 -7.94 -7.43
CA VAL A 195 -36.22 -7.13 -6.33
C VAL A 195 -37.74 -7.02 -6.46
N ALA A 196 -38.24 -6.73 -7.65
CA ALA A 196 -39.67 -6.67 -7.92
C ALA A 196 -40.38 -8.00 -7.59
N LEU A 197 -39.79 -9.14 -7.96
CA LEU A 197 -40.34 -10.46 -7.65
C LEU A 197 -40.26 -10.82 -6.17
N ASN A 198 -39.19 -10.42 -5.49
CA ASN A 198 -39.03 -10.65 -4.06
C ASN A 198 -40.07 -9.87 -3.26
N VAL A 199 -40.30 -8.60 -3.62
CA VAL A 199 -41.37 -7.77 -3.04
C VAL A 199 -42.74 -8.44 -3.25
N LEU A 200 -43.02 -8.89 -4.47
CA LEU A 200 -44.27 -9.58 -4.81
C LEU A 200 -44.45 -10.90 -4.02
N ALA A 201 -43.38 -11.66 -3.84
CA ALA A 201 -43.41 -12.90 -3.05
C ALA A 201 -43.64 -12.65 -1.55
N LEU A 202 -43.03 -11.59 -1.00
CA LEU A 202 -43.27 -11.15 0.38
C LEU A 202 -44.72 -10.70 0.57
N GLU A 203 -45.27 -9.96 -0.39
CA GLU A 203 -46.68 -9.58 -0.35
C GLU A 203 -47.60 -10.81 -0.39
N ASN A 204 -47.36 -11.76 -1.30
CA ASN A 204 -48.15 -13.00 -1.38
C ASN A 204 -48.12 -13.77 -0.06
N LYS A 205 -46.94 -13.87 0.56
CA LYS A 205 -46.77 -14.50 1.86
C LYS A 205 -47.61 -13.80 2.94
N TYR A 206 -47.55 -12.47 3.00
CA TYR A 206 -48.33 -11.68 3.95
C TYR A 206 -49.84 -11.88 3.75
N LEU A 207 -50.33 -11.73 2.51
CA LEU A 207 -51.74 -11.90 2.19
C LEU A 207 -52.23 -13.32 2.53
N PHE A 208 -51.43 -14.34 2.23
CA PHE A 208 -51.74 -15.72 2.59
C PHE A 208 -51.82 -15.93 4.11
N GLU A 209 -50.88 -15.39 4.88
CA GLU A 209 -50.90 -15.49 6.35
C GLU A 209 -52.12 -14.77 6.97
N VAL A 210 -52.50 -13.60 6.44
CA VAL A 210 -53.69 -12.88 6.91
C VAL A 210 -54.98 -13.63 6.55
N LEU A 211 -55.09 -14.14 5.33
CA LEU A 211 -56.27 -14.88 4.85
C LEU A 211 -56.42 -16.23 5.54
N SER A 212 -55.36 -17.01 5.69
CA SER A 212 -55.41 -18.36 6.27
C SER A 212 -55.89 -18.39 7.73
N ASN A 213 -55.73 -17.27 8.46
CA ASN A 213 -56.26 -17.11 9.81
C ASN A 213 -57.75 -16.73 9.87
N ARG A 214 -58.36 -16.38 8.73
CA ARG A 214 -59.73 -15.83 8.65
C ARG A 214 -60.65 -16.64 7.74
N THR A 215 -60.13 -17.28 6.70
CA THR A 215 -60.91 -17.95 5.66
C THR A 215 -60.46 -19.40 5.44
N LEU A 216 -61.34 -20.22 4.85
CA LEU A 216 -61.00 -21.57 4.38
C LEU A 216 -60.23 -21.49 3.07
N THR A 217 -58.91 -21.29 3.15
CA THR A 217 -58.03 -21.17 2.00
C THR A 217 -57.72 -22.53 1.35
N LYS A 218 -58.61 -23.04 0.49
CA LYS A 218 -58.34 -24.24 -0.32
C LYS A 218 -57.55 -23.89 -1.59
N GLY A 219 -56.35 -24.46 -1.73
CA GLY A 219 -55.59 -24.46 -2.99
C GLY A 219 -54.76 -23.20 -3.25
N LEU A 220 -54.31 -22.50 -2.20
CA LEU A 220 -53.29 -21.46 -2.28
C LEU A 220 -51.90 -22.07 -2.13
N LEU A 221 -50.93 -21.58 -2.89
CA LEU A 221 -49.59 -22.15 -2.97
C LEU A 221 -48.59 -21.39 -2.09
N LYS A 222 -47.78 -22.13 -1.33
CA LYS A 222 -46.60 -21.57 -0.66
C LYS A 222 -45.51 -21.33 -1.71
N ILE A 223 -45.09 -20.08 -1.85
CA ILE A 223 -44.13 -19.66 -2.88
C ILE A 223 -42.69 -19.91 -2.42
N ASN A 224 -41.83 -20.35 -3.34
CA ASN A 224 -40.40 -20.55 -3.10
C ASN A 224 -39.55 -19.80 -4.15
N LEU A 225 -38.59 -18.99 -3.70
CA LEU A 225 -37.72 -18.14 -4.53
C LEU A 225 -36.34 -18.75 -4.81
N THR A 226 -36.03 -19.94 -4.30
CA THR A 226 -34.65 -20.47 -4.29
C THR A 226 -34.00 -20.54 -5.69
N GLU A 227 -34.76 -20.86 -6.73
CA GLU A 227 -34.21 -20.96 -8.10
C GLU A 227 -33.71 -19.61 -8.63
N ILE A 228 -34.41 -18.52 -8.30
CA ILE A 228 -34.03 -17.18 -8.76
C ILE A 228 -32.81 -16.69 -7.99
N GLU A 229 -32.77 -16.92 -6.68
CA GLU A 229 -31.61 -16.57 -5.84
C GLU A 229 -30.35 -17.31 -6.30
N VAL A 230 -30.46 -18.59 -6.68
CA VAL A 230 -29.34 -19.37 -7.22
C VAL A 230 -28.82 -18.75 -8.51
N LYS A 231 -29.70 -18.46 -9.48
CA LYS A 231 -29.30 -17.82 -10.76
C LYS A 231 -28.66 -16.45 -10.55
N MET A 232 -29.23 -15.63 -9.66
CA MET A 232 -28.66 -14.33 -9.32
C MET A 232 -27.24 -14.48 -8.76
N ASN A 233 -27.04 -15.44 -7.85
CA ASN A 233 -25.72 -15.71 -7.27
C ASN A 233 -24.74 -16.28 -8.30
N GLU A 234 -25.21 -17.11 -9.24
CA GLU A 234 -24.41 -17.59 -10.37
C GLU A 234 -23.94 -16.43 -11.25
N SER A 235 -24.83 -15.56 -11.72
CA SER A 235 -24.45 -14.40 -12.54
C SER A 235 -23.55 -13.41 -11.77
N LEU A 236 -23.78 -13.20 -10.46
CA LEU A 236 -22.89 -12.40 -9.61
C LEU A 236 -21.50 -13.04 -9.49
N ASN A 237 -21.42 -14.37 -9.38
CA ASN A 237 -20.15 -15.09 -9.33
C ASN A 237 -19.42 -15.05 -10.66
N GLU A 238 -20.11 -15.22 -11.78
CA GLU A 238 -19.54 -15.08 -13.12
C GLU A 238 -18.99 -13.66 -13.33
N PHE A 239 -19.74 -12.64 -12.91
CA PHE A 239 -19.29 -11.26 -12.95
C PHE A 239 -17.97 -11.07 -12.17
N ARG A 240 -17.91 -11.56 -10.93
CA ARG A 240 -16.72 -11.50 -10.06
C ARG A 240 -15.51 -12.30 -10.56
N HIS A 241 -15.72 -13.27 -11.45
CA HIS A 241 -14.66 -14.08 -12.05
C HIS A 241 -14.33 -13.64 -13.49
N TYR A 242 -14.78 -12.46 -13.90
CA TYR A 242 -14.55 -11.91 -15.24
C TYR A 242 -15.09 -12.82 -16.36
N GLU A 243 -16.15 -13.57 -16.09
CA GLU A 243 -16.87 -14.41 -17.06
C GLU A 243 -18.09 -13.66 -17.62
N TYR A 244 -17.87 -12.46 -18.15
CA TYR A 244 -18.94 -11.58 -18.65
C TYR A 244 -19.86 -12.25 -19.68
N GLY A 245 -19.30 -13.16 -20.49
CA GLY A 245 -20.06 -13.96 -21.45
C GLY A 245 -21.16 -14.80 -20.79
N GLY A 246 -20.91 -15.35 -19.60
CA GLY A 246 -21.91 -16.08 -18.80
C GLY A 246 -23.09 -15.17 -18.45
N VAL A 247 -22.78 -14.00 -17.85
CA VAL A 247 -23.76 -12.97 -17.46
C VAL A 247 -24.62 -12.51 -18.65
N ILE A 248 -24.02 -12.38 -19.84
CA ILE A 248 -24.73 -11.99 -21.06
C ILE A 248 -25.59 -13.14 -21.62
N SER A 249 -25.10 -14.37 -21.56
CA SER A 249 -25.75 -15.56 -22.13
C SER A 249 -26.98 -16.01 -21.34
N ASP A 250 -27.04 -15.62 -20.06
CA ASP A 250 -28.17 -15.85 -19.20
C ASP A 250 -29.40 -15.04 -19.67
N VAL A 251 -30.26 -15.69 -20.44
CA VAL A 251 -31.63 -15.23 -20.71
C VAL A 251 -32.44 -15.36 -19.42
N VAL A 252 -32.11 -14.56 -18.40
CA VAL A 252 -32.91 -14.53 -17.18
C VAL A 252 -34.16 -13.71 -17.46
N ASN A 253 -35.18 -14.37 -18.02
CA ASN A 253 -36.53 -13.85 -17.96
C ASN A 253 -37.06 -14.20 -16.57
N LEU A 254 -36.83 -13.33 -15.60
CA LEU A 254 -37.20 -13.56 -14.21
C LEU A 254 -38.73 -13.55 -14.00
N SER A 255 -39.54 -13.21 -15.01
CA SER A 255 -41.00 -13.16 -14.88
C SER A 255 -41.61 -14.51 -14.46
N ASN A 256 -42.10 -14.58 -13.22
CA ASN A 256 -42.86 -15.73 -12.75
C ASN A 256 -44.36 -15.41 -12.81
N ARG A 257 -45.00 -15.74 -13.94
CA ARG A 257 -46.45 -15.55 -14.14
C ARG A 257 -47.27 -16.12 -12.99
N THR A 258 -46.87 -17.27 -12.46
CA THR A 258 -47.52 -17.92 -11.32
C THR A 258 -47.58 -17.02 -10.08
N LEU A 259 -46.52 -16.26 -9.82
CA LEU A 259 -46.40 -15.34 -8.69
C LEU A 259 -47.37 -14.15 -8.83
N VAL A 260 -47.45 -13.59 -10.03
CA VAL A 260 -48.37 -12.49 -10.37
C VAL A 260 -49.82 -12.95 -10.30
N ASP A 261 -50.13 -14.10 -10.91
CA ASP A 261 -51.48 -14.66 -10.93
C ASP A 261 -51.96 -15.01 -9.51
N GLU A 262 -51.08 -15.55 -8.66
CA GLU A 262 -51.40 -15.85 -7.27
C GLU A 262 -51.59 -14.59 -6.43
N ASN A 263 -50.81 -13.52 -6.66
CA ASN A 263 -51.02 -12.22 -5.99
C ASN A 263 -52.40 -11.66 -6.30
N LEU A 264 -52.77 -11.65 -7.58
CA LEU A 264 -54.09 -11.20 -8.01
C LEU A 264 -55.20 -12.01 -7.35
N ARG A 265 -55.03 -13.34 -7.29
CA ARG A 265 -55.98 -14.24 -6.64
C ARG A 265 -56.13 -13.97 -5.15
N LEU A 266 -55.02 -13.76 -4.43
CA LEU A 266 -55.02 -13.42 -3.00
C LEU A 266 -55.71 -12.09 -2.74
N ARG A 267 -55.46 -11.06 -3.56
CA ARG A 267 -56.13 -9.76 -3.45
C ARG A 267 -57.64 -9.87 -3.64
N LEU A 268 -58.09 -10.64 -4.63
CA LEU A 268 -59.52 -10.89 -4.86
C LEU A 268 -60.19 -11.59 -3.67
N GLU A 269 -59.50 -12.55 -3.03
CA GLU A 269 -60.03 -13.20 -1.82
C GLU A 269 -60.11 -12.24 -0.62
N VAL A 270 -59.19 -11.28 -0.50
CA VAL A 270 -59.29 -10.19 0.49
C VAL A 270 -60.50 -9.30 0.22
N ASP A 271 -60.74 -8.94 -1.04
CA ASP A 271 -61.89 -8.13 -1.43
C ASP A 271 -63.21 -8.87 -1.15
N ASP A 272 -63.30 -10.15 -1.50
CA ASP A 272 -64.46 -11.01 -1.21
C ASP A 272 -64.72 -11.07 0.32
N TYR A 273 -63.67 -11.21 1.13
CA TYR A 273 -63.79 -11.21 2.58
C TYR A 273 -64.24 -9.84 3.13
N ASN A 274 -63.67 -8.74 2.65
CA ASN A 274 -64.03 -7.40 3.11
C ASN A 274 -65.46 -7.03 2.72
N ASN A 275 -65.91 -7.40 1.53
CA ASN A 275 -67.30 -7.26 1.12
C ASN A 275 -68.25 -8.05 2.01
N PHE A 276 -67.86 -9.28 2.39
CA PHE A 276 -68.60 -10.07 3.37
C PHE A 276 -68.73 -9.35 4.72
N VAL A 277 -67.62 -8.83 5.27
CA VAL A 277 -67.63 -8.06 6.53
C VAL A 277 -68.54 -6.84 6.43
N LEU A 278 -68.51 -6.14 5.30
CA LEU A 278 -69.36 -4.98 5.06
C LEU A 278 -70.85 -5.34 5.13
N LEU A 279 -71.28 -6.39 4.40
CA LEU A 279 -72.67 -6.86 4.41
C LEU A 279 -73.16 -7.21 5.82
N VAL A 280 -72.32 -7.88 6.62
CA VAL A 280 -72.65 -8.23 8.01
C VAL A 280 -72.86 -6.99 8.88
N ARG A 281 -72.03 -5.95 8.70
CA ARG A 281 -72.11 -4.69 9.46
C ARG A 281 -73.26 -3.81 9.01
N GLU A 282 -73.53 -3.75 7.71
CA GLU A 282 -74.69 -3.03 7.17
C GLU A 282 -76.00 -3.64 7.67
N GLU A 283 -76.09 -4.97 7.66
CA GLU A 283 -77.25 -5.66 8.22
C GLU A 283 -77.39 -5.43 9.73
N GLU A 284 -76.29 -5.45 10.49
CA GLU A 284 -76.29 -5.10 11.93
C GLU A 284 -76.91 -3.71 12.16
N ALA A 285 -76.40 -2.69 11.46
CA ALA A 285 -76.85 -1.32 11.60
C ALA A 285 -78.31 -1.16 11.20
N LYS A 286 -78.74 -1.87 10.15
CA LYS A 286 -80.11 -1.85 9.66
C LYS A 286 -81.08 -2.50 10.65
N LEU A 287 -80.72 -3.64 11.24
CA LEU A 287 -81.50 -4.29 12.30
C LEU A 287 -81.60 -3.40 13.54
N ILE A 288 -80.53 -2.71 13.92
CA ILE A 288 -80.56 -1.73 15.01
C ILE A 288 -81.56 -0.62 14.67
N GLY A 289 -81.51 -0.08 13.45
CA GLY A 289 -82.47 0.92 12.97
C GLY A 289 -83.92 0.43 13.05
N LEU A 290 -84.20 -0.76 12.54
CA LEU A 290 -85.52 -1.41 12.60
C LEU A 290 -86.00 -1.61 14.03
N SER A 291 -85.11 -2.00 14.96
CA SER A 291 -85.47 -2.21 16.37
C SER A 291 -85.84 -0.92 17.12
N LEU A 292 -85.49 0.24 16.57
CA LEU A 292 -85.79 1.56 17.14
C LEU A 292 -87.01 2.24 16.50
N GLU A 293 -87.56 1.65 15.43
CA GLU A 293 -88.77 2.18 14.78
C GLU A 293 -89.96 2.12 15.74
N LYS A 294 -90.73 3.20 15.77
CA LYS A 294 -91.93 3.28 16.59
C LYS A 294 -93.17 2.97 15.75
N ASN A 295 -94.17 2.44 16.42
CA ASN A 295 -95.52 2.21 15.93
C ASN A 295 -95.68 1.07 14.90
N MET A 296 -94.95 -0.04 15.03
CA MET A 296 -95.06 -1.20 14.15
C MET A 296 -96.33 -2.01 14.43
N SER A 297 -96.82 -2.77 13.43
CA SER A 297 -97.85 -3.77 13.64
C SER A 297 -97.30 -5.00 14.40
N ASP A 298 -98.13 -5.72 15.16
CA ASP A 298 -97.73 -6.95 15.86
C ASP A 298 -97.11 -8.00 14.92
N TYR A 299 -97.55 -8.01 13.65
CA TYR A 299 -97.00 -8.89 12.61
C TYR A 299 -95.57 -8.48 12.21
N ASP A 300 -95.33 -7.19 12.02
CA ASP A 300 -94.01 -6.65 11.69
C ASP A 300 -93.04 -6.81 12.86
N GLU A 301 -93.50 -6.59 14.09
CA GLU A 301 -92.70 -6.85 15.31
C GLU A 301 -92.23 -8.31 15.38
N SER A 302 -93.13 -9.27 15.14
CA SER A 302 -92.76 -10.69 15.15
C SER A 302 -91.76 -11.03 14.03
N ASN A 303 -91.87 -10.40 12.86
CA ASN A 303 -90.94 -10.62 11.74
C ASN A 303 -89.56 -10.04 12.03
N VAL A 304 -89.49 -8.82 12.59
CA VAL A 304 -88.23 -8.19 13.00
C VAL A 304 -87.57 -8.99 14.13
N ALA A 305 -88.34 -9.46 15.12
CA ALA A 305 -87.82 -10.30 16.20
C ALA A 305 -87.23 -11.62 15.67
N MET A 306 -87.90 -12.26 14.71
CA MET A 306 -87.39 -13.47 14.06
C MET A 306 -86.11 -13.20 13.27
N LEU A 307 -86.04 -12.07 12.56
CA LEU A 307 -84.86 -11.68 11.79
C LEU A 307 -83.66 -11.40 12.69
N ILE A 308 -83.87 -10.73 13.83
CA ILE A 308 -82.83 -10.52 14.86
C ILE A 308 -82.33 -11.87 15.40
N PHE A 309 -83.23 -12.83 15.66
CA PHE A 309 -82.86 -14.17 16.10
C PHE A 309 -82.01 -14.91 15.05
N GLU A 310 -82.44 -14.88 13.78
CA GLU A 310 -81.72 -15.50 12.65
C GLU A 310 -80.34 -14.85 12.44
N TYR A 311 -80.23 -13.53 12.53
CA TYR A 311 -78.96 -12.81 12.45
C TYR A 311 -78.01 -13.19 13.60
N ASN A 312 -78.50 -13.23 14.84
CA ASN A 312 -77.71 -13.64 16.00
C ASN A 312 -77.24 -15.11 15.88
N ALA A 313 -78.08 -15.99 15.34
CA ALA A 313 -77.71 -17.37 15.04
C ALA A 313 -76.67 -17.46 13.92
N PHE A 314 -76.81 -16.65 12.87
CA PHE A 314 -75.83 -16.51 11.80
C PHE A 314 -74.47 -16.08 12.36
N LEU A 315 -74.41 -15.03 13.18
CA LEU A 315 -73.15 -14.58 13.81
C LEU A 315 -72.51 -15.69 14.65
N SER A 316 -73.31 -16.42 15.41
CA SER A 316 -72.83 -17.55 16.23
C SER A 316 -72.28 -18.72 15.39
N SER A 317 -72.63 -18.79 14.10
CA SER A 317 -72.15 -19.80 13.16
C SER A 317 -70.83 -19.44 12.46
N LEU A 318 -70.32 -18.22 12.67
CA LEU A 318 -69.04 -17.77 12.15
C LEU A 318 -67.91 -18.40 12.98
N ASN A 319 -67.38 -19.53 12.47
CA ASN A 319 -66.21 -20.20 13.05
C ASN A 319 -64.90 -19.43 12.77
N SER A 320 -63.78 -19.88 13.36
CA SER A 320 -62.45 -19.28 13.17
C SER A 320 -61.93 -19.27 11.73
N SER A 321 -62.45 -20.15 10.85
CA SER A 321 -62.16 -20.14 9.42
C SER A 321 -63.45 -20.12 8.61
N ILE A 322 -63.67 -19.02 7.92
CA ILE A 322 -64.93 -18.71 7.24
C ILE A 322 -64.88 -19.19 5.79
N ASP A 323 -65.90 -19.94 5.36
CA ASP A 323 -66.19 -20.13 3.93
C ASP A 323 -66.90 -18.87 3.42
N VAL A 324 -66.12 -17.91 2.93
CA VAL A 324 -66.59 -16.55 2.60
C VAL A 324 -67.74 -16.62 1.61
N LYS A 325 -67.61 -17.34 0.50
CA LYS A 325 -68.65 -17.42 -0.53
C LYS A 325 -69.96 -17.97 0.02
N LYS A 326 -69.89 -19.04 0.80
CA LYS A 326 -71.08 -19.63 1.42
C LYS A 326 -71.73 -18.66 2.41
N LYS A 327 -70.94 -18.03 3.28
CA LYS A 327 -71.44 -17.12 4.33
C LYS A 327 -71.94 -15.79 3.78
N THR A 328 -71.35 -15.29 2.70
CA THR A 328 -71.87 -14.14 1.93
C THR A 328 -73.25 -14.43 1.37
N HIS A 329 -73.48 -15.63 0.83
CA HIS A 329 -74.82 -16.01 0.37
C HIS A 329 -75.81 -16.08 1.53
N GLU A 330 -75.44 -16.72 2.65
CA GLU A 330 -76.29 -16.80 3.85
C GLU A 330 -76.69 -15.41 4.38
N ILE A 331 -75.74 -14.49 4.62
CA ILE A 331 -76.08 -13.13 5.07
C ILE A 331 -76.88 -12.35 4.02
N GLY A 332 -76.60 -12.54 2.72
CA GLY A 332 -77.35 -11.90 1.65
C GLY A 332 -78.84 -12.25 1.66
N THR A 333 -79.19 -13.48 2.06
CA THR A 333 -80.61 -13.85 2.23
C THR A 333 -81.28 -13.11 3.39
N LEU A 334 -80.56 -12.85 4.48
CA LEU A 334 -81.06 -12.05 5.61
C LEU A 334 -81.23 -10.59 5.21
N VAL A 335 -80.26 -10.02 4.50
CA VAL A 335 -80.31 -8.65 3.95
C VAL A 335 -81.52 -8.45 3.04
N ALA A 336 -81.75 -9.37 2.10
CA ALA A 336 -82.91 -9.29 1.20
C ALA A 336 -84.23 -9.31 1.98
N ARG A 337 -84.33 -10.16 3.00
CA ARG A 337 -85.51 -10.23 3.86
C ARG A 337 -85.69 -8.98 4.72
N SER A 338 -84.58 -8.39 5.18
CA SER A 338 -84.60 -7.12 5.92
C SER A 338 -85.03 -5.95 5.03
N ASP A 339 -84.64 -5.94 3.75
CA ASP A 339 -85.11 -4.97 2.74
C ASP A 339 -86.62 -5.10 2.51
N GLU A 340 -87.12 -6.33 2.33
CA GLU A 340 -88.56 -6.58 2.15
C GLU A 340 -89.39 -6.11 3.34
N ILE A 341 -88.96 -6.42 4.57
CA ILE A 341 -89.64 -5.95 5.78
C ILE A 341 -89.63 -4.42 5.81
N PHE A 342 -88.48 -3.79 5.64
CA PHE A 342 -88.37 -2.33 5.68
C PHE A 342 -89.30 -1.62 4.68
N LEU A 343 -89.45 -2.16 3.46
CA LEU A 343 -90.34 -1.61 2.43
C LEU A 343 -91.83 -1.84 2.71
N SER A 344 -92.18 -2.85 3.51
CA SER A 344 -93.57 -3.25 3.79
C SER A 344 -94.08 -2.84 5.17
N LEU A 345 -93.25 -2.17 5.99
CA LEU A 345 -93.59 -1.72 7.33
C LEU A 345 -94.91 -0.90 7.36
N ASP A 346 -95.89 -1.39 8.12
CA ASP A 346 -97.16 -0.71 8.34
C ASP A 346 -97.22 -0.08 9.74
N LYS A 347 -97.28 1.26 9.81
CA LYS A 347 -97.07 2.03 11.05
C LYS A 347 -98.37 2.40 11.76
N LEU A 348 -99.13 1.41 12.22
CA LEU A 348 -100.53 1.62 12.66
C LEU A 348 -100.82 1.49 14.17
N ASN A 349 -99.93 0.91 14.99
CA ASN A 349 -100.21 0.66 16.41
C ASN A 349 -99.11 1.21 17.34
N GLU A 350 -99.46 1.93 18.42
CA GLU A 350 -98.52 2.27 19.51
C GLU A 350 -98.31 1.03 20.41
N SER A 351 -97.14 0.43 20.32
CA SER A 351 -96.71 -0.76 21.07
C SER A 351 -95.34 -0.51 21.71
N ASP A 352 -95.17 -0.93 22.97
CA ASP A 352 -93.92 -0.86 23.76
C ASP A 352 -93.14 -2.19 23.70
N PHE A 353 -93.05 -2.81 22.52
CA PHE A 353 -92.34 -4.08 22.35
C PHE A 353 -90.82 -3.90 22.50
N VAL A 354 -90.17 -4.78 23.27
CA VAL A 354 -88.72 -4.76 23.50
C VAL A 354 -88.09 -5.93 22.77
N PHE A 355 -87.26 -5.65 21.77
CA PHE A 355 -86.53 -6.66 21.01
C PHE A 355 -85.37 -7.27 21.81
N ASP A 356 -85.00 -8.50 21.44
CA ASP A 356 -83.76 -9.12 21.90
C ASP A 356 -82.55 -8.28 21.50
N LYS A 357 -81.48 -8.37 22.31
CA LYS A 357 -80.22 -7.69 22.02
C LYS A 357 -79.64 -8.19 20.69
N ILE A 358 -79.39 -7.27 19.77
CA ILE A 358 -78.64 -7.53 18.54
C ILE A 358 -77.16 -7.69 18.93
N ASN A 359 -76.58 -8.85 18.63
CA ASN A 359 -75.17 -9.10 18.87
C ASN A 359 -74.34 -8.35 17.83
N SER A 360 -73.24 -7.73 18.26
CA SER A 360 -72.32 -7.08 17.34
C SER A 360 -71.31 -8.05 16.76
N SER A 361 -71.00 -7.87 15.48
CA SER A 361 -69.97 -8.66 14.80
C SER A 361 -68.57 -8.34 15.34
N THR A 362 -67.77 -9.37 15.62
CA THR A 362 -66.34 -9.23 15.95
C THR A 362 -65.45 -9.26 14.70
N LEU A 363 -66.04 -9.30 13.50
CA LEU A 363 -65.30 -9.32 12.26
C LEU A 363 -64.65 -7.96 12.00
N GLU A 364 -63.38 -8.00 11.63
CA GLU A 364 -62.61 -6.82 11.25
C GLU A 364 -62.29 -6.85 9.76
N PHE A 365 -62.27 -5.69 9.12
CA PHE A 365 -61.73 -5.57 7.76
C PHE A 365 -60.26 -6.02 7.72
N ILE A 366 -59.86 -6.63 6.63
CA ILE A 366 -58.45 -6.84 6.31
C ILE A 366 -57.94 -5.55 5.66
N THR A 367 -57.05 -4.85 6.35
CA THR A 367 -56.32 -3.71 5.80
C THR A 367 -55.00 -4.18 5.21
N ILE A 368 -54.79 -3.93 3.92
CA ILE A 368 -53.52 -4.21 3.25
C ILE A 368 -52.59 -3.02 3.52
N ASN A 369 -51.77 -3.12 4.56
CA ASN A 369 -50.69 -2.17 4.84
C ASN A 369 -49.36 -2.78 4.41
N PHE A 370 -49.16 -2.90 3.10
CA PHE A 370 -47.87 -3.27 2.56
C PHE A 370 -47.09 -1.99 2.23
N SER A 371 -45.93 -1.81 2.85
CA SER A 371 -45.05 -0.68 2.57
C SER A 371 -44.20 -1.01 1.35
N ASP A 372 -44.36 -0.26 0.27
CA ASP A 372 -43.64 -0.45 -0.99
C ASP A 372 -42.13 -0.12 -0.89
N SER A 373 -41.66 0.39 0.25
CA SER A 373 -40.27 0.76 0.47
C SER A 373 -39.42 -0.46 0.86
N TYR A 374 -39.17 -1.36 -0.08
CA TYR A 374 -38.11 -2.37 0.08
C TYR A 374 -36.90 -1.93 -0.74
N GLU A 375 -35.96 -1.22 -0.11
CA GLU A 375 -34.65 -0.99 -0.70
C GLU A 375 -33.86 -2.30 -0.63
N SER A 376 -33.47 -2.81 -1.79
CA SER A 376 -32.57 -3.95 -1.85
C SER A 376 -31.15 -3.51 -1.57
N ASN A 377 -30.45 -4.21 -0.67
CA ASN A 377 -29.01 -4.05 -0.47
C ASN A 377 -28.17 -4.72 -1.58
N LEU A 378 -28.77 -5.12 -2.71
CA LEU A 378 -28.04 -5.64 -3.86
C LEU A 378 -27.56 -4.47 -4.71
N SER A 379 -26.27 -4.20 -4.62
CA SER A 379 -25.56 -3.31 -5.53
C SER A 379 -24.34 -4.03 -6.06
N ILE A 380 -24.00 -3.79 -7.33
CA ILE A 380 -22.68 -4.14 -7.85
C ILE A 380 -21.69 -3.23 -7.12
N LEU A 381 -21.00 -3.78 -6.12
CA LEU A 381 -19.95 -3.06 -5.43
C LEU A 381 -18.78 -2.85 -6.42
N PRO A 382 -18.09 -1.70 -6.36
CA PRO A 382 -16.82 -1.55 -7.05
C PRO A 382 -15.92 -2.72 -6.64
N GLU A 383 -15.32 -3.39 -7.62
CA GLU A 383 -14.36 -4.43 -7.30
C GLU A 383 -13.11 -3.78 -6.69
N ASP A 384 -12.78 -4.20 -5.49
CA ASP A 384 -11.50 -3.93 -4.87
C ASP A 384 -10.40 -4.46 -5.81
N LEU A 385 -9.49 -3.60 -6.24
CA LEU A 385 -8.32 -4.00 -7.01
C LEU A 385 -7.54 -5.03 -6.18
N ILE A 386 -7.24 -6.21 -6.69
CA ILE A 386 -6.52 -7.25 -5.93
C ILE A 386 -5.02 -7.19 -6.27
N CYS A 387 -4.21 -7.04 -5.23
CA CYS A 387 -2.75 -7.10 -5.30
C CYS A 387 -2.26 -8.38 -4.63
N SER A 388 -1.06 -8.83 -5.02
CA SER A 388 -0.44 -9.98 -4.38
C SER A 388 1.03 -9.77 -4.12
N TYR A 389 1.49 -10.35 -3.01
CA TYR A 389 2.89 -10.39 -2.63
C TYR A 389 3.21 -11.74 -1.99
N ASP A 390 4.23 -12.41 -2.50
CA ASP A 390 4.70 -13.75 -2.12
C ASP A 390 3.56 -14.80 -2.03
N GLY A 391 2.62 -14.74 -2.99
CA GLY A 391 1.46 -15.64 -3.06
C GLY A 391 0.30 -15.28 -2.12
N ILE A 392 0.40 -14.19 -1.35
CA ILE A 392 -0.66 -13.68 -0.50
C ILE A 392 -1.46 -12.63 -1.29
N TYR A 393 -2.77 -12.86 -1.45
CA TYR A 393 -3.67 -11.97 -2.18
C TYR A 393 -4.50 -11.11 -1.22
N GLY A 394 -4.67 -9.83 -1.56
CA GLY A 394 -5.56 -8.91 -0.83
C GLY A 394 -5.82 -7.62 -1.60
N THR A 395 -6.78 -6.81 -1.13
CA THR A 395 -7.12 -5.51 -1.75
C THR A 395 -5.88 -4.61 -1.85
N CYS A 396 -5.51 -4.11 -3.03
CA CYS A 396 -4.44 -3.15 -3.19
C CYS A 396 -4.58 -1.97 -2.23
N CYS A 397 -3.45 -1.34 -1.89
CA CYS A 397 -3.53 -0.08 -1.18
C CYS A 397 -4.24 1.00 -2.01
N ASP A 398 -5.11 1.75 -1.35
CA ASP A 398 -5.81 2.92 -1.86
C ASP A 398 -5.38 4.18 -1.09
N GLU A 399 -6.11 5.29 -1.25
CA GLU A 399 -5.84 6.54 -0.52
C GLU A 399 -5.88 6.37 1.01
N SER A 400 -6.61 5.38 1.54
CA SER A 400 -6.69 5.13 2.98
C SER A 400 -5.34 4.64 3.53
N CYS A 401 -4.55 3.93 2.73
CA CYS A 401 -3.22 3.49 3.12
C CYS A 401 -2.20 4.63 3.21
N ALA A 402 -2.51 5.84 2.72
CA ALA A 402 -1.56 6.95 2.72
C ALA A 402 -1.12 7.35 4.13
N LYS A 403 -2.02 7.20 5.12
CA LYS A 403 -1.82 7.60 6.53
C LYS A 403 -1.57 6.44 7.47
N ASP A 404 -1.40 5.24 6.94
CA ASP A 404 -1.16 4.05 7.72
C ASP A 404 0.32 4.02 8.14
N SER A 405 0.59 4.22 9.43
CA SER A 405 1.95 4.25 9.98
C SER A 405 2.67 2.91 9.78
N ASP A 406 1.92 1.81 9.70
CA ASP A 406 2.46 0.48 9.43
C ASP A 406 2.96 0.30 7.99
N LYS A 407 2.80 1.33 7.15
CA LYS A 407 3.06 1.30 5.71
C LYS A 407 4.02 2.38 5.26
N TYR A 408 4.52 3.22 6.16
CA TYR A 408 5.44 4.28 5.80
C TYR A 408 6.76 3.72 5.23
N PRO A 409 7.21 4.23 4.08
CA PRO A 409 8.47 3.82 3.49
C PRO A 409 9.65 4.20 4.37
N VAL A 410 10.69 3.38 4.32
CA VAL A 410 11.93 3.57 5.06
C VAL A 410 13.00 4.10 4.11
N ILE A 411 13.62 5.22 4.49
CA ILE A 411 14.74 5.80 3.77
C ILE A 411 16.02 5.47 4.55
N LEU A 412 16.97 4.81 3.88
CA LEU A 412 18.30 4.55 4.40
C LEU A 412 19.26 5.65 3.91
N LEU A 413 19.78 6.44 4.85
CA LEU A 413 20.58 7.63 4.57
C LEU A 413 22.03 7.43 5.05
N HIS A 414 22.96 7.47 4.09
CA HIS A 414 24.37 7.23 4.33
C HIS A 414 25.11 8.38 5.07
N GLY A 415 26.31 8.06 5.54
CA GLY A 415 27.22 8.96 6.25
C GLY A 415 28.17 9.75 5.35
N HIS A 416 29.20 10.33 5.96
CA HIS A 416 30.22 11.08 5.24
C HIS A 416 31.15 10.14 4.45
N SER A 417 31.32 10.40 3.16
CA SER A 417 32.37 9.74 2.36
C SER A 417 33.75 10.16 2.85
N PHE A 418 34.53 9.24 3.42
CA PHE A 418 35.86 9.50 3.96
C PHE A 418 36.89 9.94 2.90
N ASN A 419 36.53 9.96 1.61
CA ASN A 419 37.37 10.40 0.50
C ASN A 419 36.53 11.00 -0.64
N SER A 420 36.87 12.21 -1.07
CA SER A 420 36.22 12.94 -2.17
C SER A 420 36.33 12.31 -3.55
N ALA A 421 37.24 11.35 -3.73
CA ALA A 421 37.41 10.62 -4.98
C ALA A 421 36.52 9.36 -5.09
N ILE A 422 35.76 9.02 -4.04
CA ILE A 422 34.77 7.94 -4.05
C ILE A 422 33.48 8.47 -4.69
N SER A 423 32.84 7.73 -5.60
CA SER A 423 31.59 8.19 -6.22
C SER A 423 30.38 8.11 -5.28
N ALA A 424 29.37 8.93 -5.54
CA ALA A 424 28.13 9.01 -4.77
C ALA A 424 27.36 7.70 -4.82
N GLU A 425 27.47 6.96 -5.92
CA GLU A 425 26.90 5.62 -6.08
C GLU A 425 27.45 4.61 -5.08
N LYS A 426 28.70 4.78 -4.62
CA LYS A 426 29.24 3.92 -3.56
C LYS A 426 28.58 4.20 -2.22
N SER A 427 28.21 5.45 -1.94
CA SER A 427 27.57 5.84 -0.68
C SER A 427 26.16 5.24 -0.52
N LEU A 428 25.47 4.96 -1.63
CA LEU A 428 24.20 4.20 -1.63
C LEU A 428 24.37 2.77 -1.09
N GLY A 429 25.59 2.23 -1.09
CA GLY A 429 25.92 0.90 -0.56
C GLY A 429 26.18 0.85 0.94
N ASP A 430 26.32 1.98 1.65
CA ASP A 430 26.76 2.00 3.04
C ASP A 430 25.82 1.21 3.96
N LEU A 431 24.51 1.33 3.75
CA LEU A 431 23.47 0.63 4.52
C LEU A 431 22.88 -0.58 3.79
N GLN A 432 23.54 -1.07 2.73
CA GLN A 432 23.06 -2.17 1.89
C GLN A 432 22.75 -3.43 2.71
N ARG A 433 23.59 -3.79 3.69
CA ARG A 433 23.37 -5.00 4.51
C ARG A 433 22.14 -4.88 5.42
N ILE A 434 21.80 -3.68 5.88
CA ILE A 434 20.57 -3.44 6.62
C ILE A 434 19.37 -3.61 5.69
N ARG A 435 19.43 -3.02 4.49
CA ARG A 435 18.39 -3.16 3.45
C ARG A 435 18.12 -4.63 3.11
N GLU A 436 19.18 -5.39 2.82
CA GLU A 436 19.09 -6.83 2.51
C GLU A 436 18.45 -7.62 3.66
N LYS A 437 18.89 -7.35 4.89
CA LYS A 437 18.35 -8.07 6.05
C LYS A 437 16.89 -7.72 6.31
N LEU A 438 16.48 -6.46 6.13
CA LEU A 438 15.07 -6.06 6.19
C LEU A 438 14.24 -6.69 5.06
N PHE A 439 14.77 -6.77 3.84
CA PHE A 439 14.11 -7.48 2.73
C PHE A 439 13.85 -8.95 3.08
N LEU A 440 14.84 -9.63 3.67
CA LEU A 440 14.68 -11.00 4.17
C LEU A 440 13.66 -11.12 5.31
N ASP A 441 13.39 -10.03 6.02
CA ASP A 441 12.43 -9.94 7.13
C ASP A 441 11.05 -9.45 6.66
N GLY A 442 10.80 -9.43 5.34
CA GLY A 442 9.47 -9.22 4.75
C GLY A 442 9.18 -7.81 4.25
N PHE A 443 10.18 -6.92 4.24
CA PHE A 443 10.06 -5.60 3.62
C PHE A 443 10.27 -5.71 2.09
N LEU A 444 9.74 -4.73 1.36
CA LEU A 444 10.07 -4.56 -0.05
C LEU A 444 11.35 -3.78 -0.25
N ASP A 445 12.19 -4.28 -1.16
CA ASP A 445 13.45 -3.65 -1.52
C ASP A 445 13.25 -2.73 -2.73
N GLY A 446 13.01 -1.45 -2.47
CA GLY A 446 12.80 -0.41 -3.49
C GLY A 446 14.05 -0.04 -4.27
N GLY A 447 15.22 -0.60 -3.92
CA GLY A 447 16.45 -0.32 -4.64
C GLY A 447 17.13 0.97 -4.19
N ASP A 448 18.01 1.45 -5.06
CA ASP A 448 18.63 2.76 -4.94
C ASP A 448 17.73 3.81 -5.60
N LEU A 449 17.24 4.78 -4.83
CA LEU A 449 16.50 5.90 -5.36
C LEU A 449 17.47 7.04 -5.71
N ILE A 450 17.71 7.20 -7.01
CA ILE A 450 18.35 8.38 -7.58
C ILE A 450 17.22 9.22 -8.18
N LEU A 451 17.05 10.45 -7.69
CA LEU A 451 15.95 11.33 -8.09
C LEU A 451 15.76 11.35 -9.61
N ARG A 452 14.55 11.03 -10.07
CA ARG A 452 14.26 10.84 -11.50
C ARG A 452 13.61 12.07 -12.12
N SER A 453 13.61 12.08 -13.45
CA SER A 453 12.87 13.04 -14.25
C SER A 453 11.58 12.40 -14.74
N GLY A 454 10.46 12.77 -14.14
CA GLY A 454 9.14 12.28 -14.49
C GLY A 454 8.13 12.82 -13.48
N ASN A 455 6.84 12.82 -13.84
CA ASN A 455 5.78 13.27 -12.96
C ASN A 455 4.78 12.16 -12.59
N ASP A 456 4.88 10.97 -13.19
CA ASP A 456 3.95 9.85 -12.97
C ASP A 456 4.68 8.67 -12.35
N PHE A 457 4.96 8.77 -11.05
CA PHE A 457 5.47 7.66 -10.27
C PHE A 457 4.29 7.03 -9.51
N GLU A 458 3.79 5.91 -10.00
CA GLU A 458 2.76 5.12 -9.31
C GLU A 458 3.25 3.72 -8.92
N THR A 459 4.55 3.46 -9.04
CA THR A 459 5.16 2.13 -8.93
C THR A 459 4.74 1.38 -7.68
N PHE A 460 4.68 2.06 -6.53
CA PHE A 460 4.44 1.43 -5.23
C PHE A 460 3.15 1.91 -4.54
N LYS A 461 2.29 2.70 -5.21
CA LYS A 461 1.06 3.23 -4.60
C LYS A 461 0.08 2.14 -4.16
N LYS A 462 0.00 1.07 -4.94
CA LYS A 462 -0.91 -0.06 -4.71
C LYS A 462 -0.34 -1.09 -3.72
N THR A 463 0.89 -0.89 -3.26
CA THR A 463 1.66 -1.85 -2.48
C THR A 463 1.36 -1.74 -0.98
N ARG A 464 1.28 -2.90 -0.30
CA ARG A 464 0.92 -3.01 1.13
C ARG A 464 2.12 -3.20 2.03
N GLU A 465 3.25 -3.59 1.49
CA GLU A 465 4.46 -3.89 2.25
C GLU A 465 5.24 -2.59 2.44
N ARG A 466 5.94 -2.47 3.58
CA ARG A 466 6.86 -1.35 3.79
C ARG A 466 8.00 -1.47 2.80
N ILE A 467 8.21 -0.42 2.03
CA ILE A 467 9.29 -0.35 1.05
C ILE A 467 10.49 0.39 1.62
N ILE A 468 11.69 -0.06 1.26
CA ILE A 468 12.95 0.49 1.71
C ILE A 468 13.73 1.03 0.52
N PHE A 469 14.21 2.26 0.65
CA PHE A 469 15.04 2.90 -0.35
C PHE A 469 16.41 3.24 0.21
N SER A 470 17.46 2.91 -0.53
CA SER A 470 18.78 3.51 -0.34
C SER A 470 18.82 4.85 -1.07
N VAL A 471 19.18 5.94 -0.39
CA VAL A 471 19.19 7.28 -0.99
C VAL A 471 20.50 8.02 -0.73
N SER A 472 20.80 9.01 -1.56
CA SER A 472 21.99 9.85 -1.39
C SER A 472 21.70 11.32 -1.69
N TYR A 473 22.10 12.20 -0.78
CA TYR A 473 22.07 13.66 -0.97
C TYR A 473 23.26 14.20 -1.80
N TYR A 474 24.12 13.33 -2.30
CA TYR A 474 25.24 13.70 -3.18
C TYR A 474 24.82 13.93 -4.64
N PHE A 475 23.61 13.54 -5.02
CA PHE A 475 23.05 13.81 -6.34
C PHE A 475 22.24 15.11 -6.33
N ASP A 476 22.63 16.06 -7.19
CA ASP A 476 21.86 17.25 -7.49
C ASP A 476 21.13 17.08 -8.82
N ILE A 477 20.00 17.75 -8.98
CA ILE A 477 19.22 17.70 -10.21
C ILE A 477 19.11 19.09 -10.81
N TYR A 478 19.50 19.21 -12.07
CA TYR A 478 19.18 20.36 -12.89
C TYR A 478 18.08 20.00 -13.89
N LYS A 479 16.86 20.47 -13.63
CA LYS A 479 15.72 20.32 -14.55
C LYS A 479 15.67 21.52 -15.50
N ASN A 480 15.83 21.30 -16.81
CA ASN A 480 15.46 22.27 -17.85
C ASN A 480 14.15 21.81 -18.54
N THR A 481 13.61 22.60 -19.48
CA THR A 481 12.32 22.30 -20.14
C THR A 481 12.30 21.04 -21.00
N GLU A 482 13.45 20.46 -21.33
CA GLU A 482 13.61 19.33 -22.25
C GLU A 482 14.46 18.17 -21.68
N GLU A 483 15.31 18.41 -20.69
CA GLU A 483 16.21 17.42 -20.09
C GLU A 483 16.42 17.64 -18.60
N THR A 484 16.58 16.53 -17.88
CA THR A 484 17.01 16.51 -16.49
C THR A 484 18.41 15.94 -16.41
N ILE A 485 19.32 16.73 -15.84
CA ILE A 485 20.71 16.34 -15.65
C ILE A 485 20.91 16.05 -14.16
N VAL A 486 21.31 14.81 -13.85
CA VAL A 486 21.75 14.43 -12.51
C VAL A 486 23.24 14.71 -12.41
N LEU A 487 23.64 15.57 -11.48
CA LEU A 487 25.02 15.97 -11.22
C LEU A 487 25.47 15.46 -9.87
N GLU A 488 26.62 14.79 -9.86
CA GLU A 488 27.26 14.41 -8.62
C GLU A 488 27.96 15.62 -7.97
N THR A 489 27.61 15.92 -6.73
CA THR A 489 28.03 17.14 -6.01
C THR A 489 28.31 16.82 -4.54
N GLN A 490 29.49 16.25 -4.31
CA GLN A 490 29.96 15.86 -2.98
C GLN A 490 30.61 17.00 -2.17
N SER A 491 30.70 18.21 -2.74
CA SER A 491 31.49 19.32 -2.18
C SER A 491 30.65 20.49 -1.66
N ASP A 492 29.37 20.28 -1.38
CA ASP A 492 28.47 21.34 -0.90
C ASP A 492 28.57 21.56 0.61
N ASN A 493 27.52 22.00 1.29
CA ASN A 493 27.47 22.07 2.75
C ASN A 493 26.27 21.25 3.24
N LEU A 494 26.19 20.98 4.55
CA LEU A 494 25.09 20.17 5.10
C LEU A 494 23.72 20.86 4.94
N ASP A 495 23.69 22.19 4.84
CA ASP A 495 22.45 22.92 4.53
C ASP A 495 21.90 22.53 3.14
N SER A 496 22.74 22.48 2.10
CA SER A 496 22.34 22.04 0.75
C SER A 496 21.88 20.58 0.73
N TYR A 497 22.51 19.70 1.50
CA TYR A 497 22.09 18.30 1.60
C TYR A 497 20.73 18.12 2.24
N ALA A 498 20.38 18.96 3.21
CA ALA A 498 19.03 18.97 3.76
C ALA A 498 17.97 19.40 2.73
N LEU A 499 18.30 20.31 1.81
CA LEU A 499 17.41 20.69 0.71
C LEU A 499 17.21 19.52 -0.27
N ARG A 500 18.27 18.77 -0.58
CA ARG A 500 18.16 17.59 -1.45
C ARG A 500 17.39 16.45 -0.79
N LEU A 501 17.59 16.24 0.52
CA LEU A 501 16.81 15.28 1.28
C LEU A 501 15.30 15.58 1.20
N ASN A 502 14.90 16.86 1.20
CA ASN A 502 13.50 17.23 1.00
C ASN A 502 12.94 16.79 -0.35
N GLU A 503 13.70 16.93 -1.42
CA GLU A 503 13.27 16.47 -2.75
C GLU A 503 13.21 14.93 -2.80
N ILE A 504 14.15 14.24 -2.14
CA ILE A 504 14.13 12.77 -2.00
C ILE A 504 12.88 12.31 -1.25
N ILE A 505 12.54 12.94 -0.13
CA ILE A 505 11.35 12.59 0.66
C ILE A 505 10.08 12.79 -0.16
N LYS A 506 9.98 13.89 -0.93
CA LYS A 506 8.84 14.11 -1.83
C LYS A 506 8.73 13.03 -2.90
N GLU A 507 9.84 12.63 -3.51
CA GLU A 507 9.87 11.57 -4.52
C GLU A 507 9.41 10.23 -3.93
N VAL A 508 9.95 9.85 -2.76
CA VAL A 508 9.55 8.63 -2.03
C VAL A 508 8.05 8.64 -1.73
N LYS A 509 7.52 9.77 -1.25
CA LYS A 509 6.08 9.92 -0.99
C LYS A 509 5.25 9.83 -2.27
N ALA A 510 5.73 10.37 -3.39
CA ALA A 510 5.06 10.29 -4.68
C ALA A 510 5.01 8.84 -5.20
N GLU A 511 6.15 8.15 -5.20
CA GLU A 511 6.29 6.74 -5.63
C GLU A 511 5.39 5.78 -4.84
N THR A 512 5.23 6.04 -3.55
CA THR A 512 4.56 5.13 -2.60
C THR A 512 3.13 5.54 -2.24
N GLY A 513 2.75 6.78 -2.55
CA GLY A 513 1.46 7.36 -2.15
C GLY A 513 1.31 7.56 -0.63
N LYS A 514 2.40 7.43 0.16
CA LYS A 514 2.35 7.62 1.62
C LYS A 514 2.58 9.07 2.02
N ASP A 515 1.99 9.49 3.12
CA ASP A 515 2.08 10.87 3.59
C ASP A 515 3.32 11.15 4.45
N LYS A 516 4.00 10.11 4.95
CA LYS A 516 5.25 10.24 5.71
C LYS A 516 6.27 9.17 5.38
N VAL A 517 7.50 9.37 5.85
CA VAL A 517 8.62 8.43 5.74
C VAL A 517 9.24 8.16 7.12
N VAL A 518 9.88 7.00 7.28
CA VAL A 518 10.81 6.72 8.39
C VAL A 518 12.23 6.90 7.87
N ILE A 519 13.09 7.61 8.61
CA ILE A 519 14.48 7.83 8.21
C ILE A 519 15.41 7.02 9.10
N VAL A 520 16.22 6.14 8.51
CA VAL A 520 17.35 5.49 9.19
C VAL A 520 18.64 6.10 8.67
N ALA A 521 19.31 6.87 9.50
CA ALA A 521 20.48 7.64 9.11
C ALA A 521 21.74 7.20 9.87
N HIS A 522 22.85 7.07 9.14
CA HIS A 522 24.16 6.78 9.73
C HIS A 522 25.06 8.01 9.71
N SER A 523 25.80 8.22 10.80
CA SER A 523 26.86 9.22 10.87
C SER A 523 26.37 10.63 10.46
N MET A 524 27.01 11.27 9.48
CA MET A 524 26.62 12.57 8.92
C MET A 524 25.17 12.61 8.42
N GLY A 525 24.61 11.49 7.94
CA GLY A 525 23.22 11.43 7.50
C GLY A 525 22.25 11.91 8.57
N GLY A 526 22.48 11.59 9.85
CA GLY A 526 21.63 12.04 10.94
C GLY A 526 21.68 13.56 11.17
N LEU A 527 22.83 14.20 10.90
CA LEU A 527 22.94 15.67 10.93
C LEU A 527 22.15 16.31 9.79
N VAL A 528 22.19 15.72 8.59
CA VAL A 528 21.39 16.16 7.44
C VAL A 528 19.89 16.01 7.74
N SER A 529 19.46 14.90 8.31
CA SER A 529 18.07 14.66 8.72
C SER A 529 17.59 15.64 9.81
N ARG A 530 18.40 15.86 10.86
CA ARG A 530 18.09 16.87 11.89
C ARG A 530 17.97 18.27 11.28
N LYS A 531 18.84 18.59 10.32
CA LYS A 531 18.80 19.88 9.62
C LYS A 531 17.55 20.02 8.76
N TYR A 532 17.15 18.96 8.04
CA TYR A 532 15.91 18.91 7.30
C TYR A 532 14.70 19.24 8.19
N LEU A 533 14.59 18.59 9.37
CA LEU A 533 13.50 18.83 10.32
C LEU A 533 13.44 20.30 10.80
N GLN A 534 14.59 20.96 10.94
CA GLN A 534 14.64 22.38 11.31
C GLN A 534 14.19 23.33 10.18
N ILE A 535 14.43 22.98 8.92
CA ILE A 535 14.09 23.83 7.77
C ILE A 535 12.64 23.63 7.35
N TYR A 536 12.20 22.37 7.25
CA TYR A 536 10.93 21.99 6.64
C TYR A 536 9.85 21.58 7.64
N GLY A 537 10.22 21.33 8.90
CA GLY A 537 9.31 20.78 9.90
C GLY A 537 9.30 19.25 9.91
N GLU A 538 8.35 18.68 10.64
CA GLU A 538 8.28 17.23 10.93
C GLU A 538 7.08 16.53 10.27
N ASP A 539 6.25 17.26 9.51
CA ASP A 539 4.99 16.73 8.98
C ASP A 539 5.17 15.57 7.99
N ASP A 540 6.31 15.51 7.29
CA ASP A 540 6.64 14.48 6.30
C ASP A 540 7.43 13.30 6.87
N VAL A 541 7.82 13.34 8.15
CA VAL A 541 8.67 12.32 8.79
C VAL A 541 7.91 11.73 9.98
N ALA A 542 7.75 10.41 9.98
CA ALA A 542 7.11 9.71 11.09
C ALA A 542 8.09 9.50 12.25
N GLU A 543 9.35 9.17 11.93
CA GLU A 543 10.38 8.79 12.89
C GLU A 543 11.78 9.00 12.29
N LEU A 544 12.74 9.36 13.14
CA LEU A 544 14.17 9.44 12.81
C LEU A 544 15.01 8.50 13.68
N ILE A 545 15.61 7.50 13.06
CA ILE A 545 16.53 6.54 13.69
C ILE A 545 17.96 6.92 13.30
N MET A 546 18.80 7.21 14.27
CA MET A 546 20.19 7.63 14.07
C MET A 546 21.17 6.59 14.59
N ILE A 547 22.20 6.28 13.79
CA ILE A 547 23.27 5.33 14.15
C ILE A 547 24.59 6.08 14.17
N GLY A 548 25.18 6.26 15.36
CA GLY A 548 26.50 6.88 15.53
C GLY A 548 26.58 8.33 15.05
N THR A 549 25.46 9.07 15.00
CA THR A 549 25.44 10.45 14.49
C THR A 549 26.22 11.38 15.42
N PRO A 550 27.24 12.14 14.96
CA PRO A 550 28.01 13.06 15.79
C PRO A 550 27.20 14.35 16.07
N ASN A 551 26.17 14.23 16.90
CA ASN A 551 25.14 15.24 17.14
C ASN A 551 25.63 16.59 17.66
N HIS A 552 26.80 16.63 18.30
CA HIS A 552 27.51 17.85 18.71
C HIS A 552 28.85 18.05 17.97
N GLY A 553 29.00 17.42 16.81
CA GLY A 553 30.15 17.55 15.93
C GLY A 553 31.35 16.71 16.35
N ILE A 554 32.39 16.71 15.52
CA ILE A 554 33.65 16.02 15.75
C ILE A 554 34.75 17.01 16.19
N ASP A 555 35.76 16.51 16.91
CA ASP A 555 36.86 17.33 17.42
C ASP A 555 38.24 16.63 17.30
N GLY A 556 39.28 17.33 17.71
CA GLY A 556 40.61 16.76 17.96
C GLY A 556 41.26 16.11 16.73
N THR A 557 41.78 14.89 16.93
CA THR A 557 42.46 14.11 15.89
C THR A 557 41.51 13.63 14.80
N THR A 558 40.23 13.41 15.13
CA THR A 558 39.19 13.03 14.15
C THR A 558 38.92 14.16 13.17
N LEU A 559 38.68 15.38 13.67
CA LEU A 559 38.48 16.55 12.80
C LEU A 559 39.71 16.84 11.94
N SER A 560 40.90 16.74 12.53
CA SER A 560 42.17 16.92 11.80
C SER A 560 42.34 15.88 10.69
N GLY A 561 41.90 14.63 10.90
CA GLY A 561 41.89 13.58 9.88
C GLY A 561 40.84 13.82 8.79
N CYS A 562 39.65 14.30 9.16
CA CYS A 562 38.56 14.65 8.24
C CYS A 562 39.03 15.71 7.22
N SER A 563 39.61 16.83 7.69
CA SER A 563 40.10 17.90 6.81
C SER A 563 41.35 17.57 5.99
N ILE A 564 41.96 16.40 6.19
CA ILE A 564 43.14 15.95 5.42
C ILE A 564 42.76 14.91 4.36
N LEU A 565 41.69 14.14 4.58
CA LEU A 565 41.30 13.00 3.74
C LEU A 565 39.88 13.12 3.13
N GLY A 566 38.98 13.92 3.72
CA GLY A 566 37.61 14.16 3.27
C GLY A 566 37.39 15.53 2.61
N GLU A 567 36.12 15.87 2.32
CA GLU A 567 35.74 17.15 1.68
C GLU A 567 35.72 18.31 2.69
N ASP A 568 36.42 19.39 2.35
CA ASP A 568 36.74 20.50 3.26
C ASP A 568 35.49 21.18 3.86
N LYS A 569 34.40 21.28 3.08
CA LYS A 569 33.20 22.02 3.50
C LYS A 569 32.34 21.28 4.51
N HIS A 570 32.09 19.99 4.32
CA HIS A 570 31.28 19.19 5.24
C HIS A 570 32.04 18.86 6.53
N CYS A 571 33.35 18.61 6.45
CA CYS A 571 34.19 18.50 7.65
C CYS A 571 34.19 19.81 8.45
N ALA A 572 34.15 20.99 7.79
CA ALA A 572 34.04 22.28 8.47
C ALA A 572 32.67 22.46 9.15
N ASP A 573 31.58 22.03 8.51
CA ASP A 573 30.24 22.03 9.13
C ASP A 573 30.17 21.07 10.32
N MET A 574 30.85 19.93 10.28
CA MET A 574 30.89 18.96 11.39
C MET A 574 31.88 19.32 12.51
N ASP A 575 32.68 20.39 12.41
CA ASP A 575 33.46 20.90 13.56
C ASP A 575 32.48 21.25 14.68
N ALA A 576 32.71 20.73 15.89
CA ALA A 576 31.88 21.02 17.08
C ALA A 576 31.71 22.53 17.37
N ARG A 577 32.57 23.39 16.81
CA ARG A 577 32.52 24.86 16.94
C ARG A 577 31.92 25.56 15.72
N SER A 578 31.47 24.83 14.71
CA SER A 578 30.96 25.40 13.47
C SER A 578 29.65 26.17 13.71
N LEU A 579 29.32 27.07 12.79
CA LEU A 579 28.02 27.74 12.82
C LEU A 579 26.88 26.75 12.58
N PHE A 580 27.12 25.71 11.77
CA PHE A 580 26.15 24.67 11.49
C PHE A 580 25.76 23.92 12.76
N MET A 581 26.74 23.39 13.52
CA MET A 581 26.48 22.66 14.76
C MET A 581 25.79 23.53 15.81
N ASN A 582 26.23 24.78 15.96
CA ASN A 582 25.57 25.72 16.86
C ASN A 582 24.09 25.93 16.49
N LYS A 583 23.77 26.10 15.20
CA LYS A 583 22.36 26.21 14.78
C LYS A 583 21.57 24.92 15.07
N LEU A 584 22.21 23.76 14.89
CA LEU A 584 21.58 22.46 15.11
C LEU A 584 21.24 22.24 16.60
N ASP A 585 22.11 22.67 17.51
CA ASP A 585 21.96 22.51 18.96
C ASP A 585 20.95 23.49 19.59
N TYR A 586 20.86 24.72 19.06
CA TYR A 586 19.92 25.73 19.54
C TYR A 586 18.60 25.80 18.75
N GLY A 587 18.41 24.90 17.78
CA GLY A 587 17.18 24.86 17.00
C GLY A 587 16.02 24.20 17.75
N VAL A 588 14.87 24.16 17.08
CA VAL A 588 13.66 23.56 17.65
C VAL A 588 13.83 22.05 17.75
N THR A 589 13.55 21.50 18.93
CA THR A 589 13.49 20.05 19.16
C THR A 589 12.27 19.46 18.44
N PRO A 590 12.43 18.40 17.62
CA PRO A 590 11.30 17.73 16.99
C PRO A 590 10.43 17.04 18.04
N LYS A 591 9.13 16.87 17.74
CA LYS A 591 8.15 16.15 18.55
C LYS A 591 7.94 14.72 18.08
N ILE A 592 8.38 14.39 16.86
CA ILE A 592 8.40 13.02 16.36
C ILE A 592 9.39 12.16 17.17
N PRO A 593 9.20 10.83 17.23
CA PRO A 593 10.18 9.91 17.81
C PRO A 593 11.56 10.07 17.17
N VAL A 594 12.59 10.11 18.01
CA VAL A 594 14.00 10.17 17.60
C VAL A 594 14.80 9.18 18.41
N GLU A 595 15.16 8.07 17.76
CA GLU A 595 15.90 6.97 18.36
C GLU A 595 17.39 7.11 18.02
N ASN A 596 18.26 7.14 19.01
CA ASN A 596 19.69 7.44 18.85
C ASN A 596 20.57 6.29 19.36
N ILE A 597 21.15 5.53 18.44
CA ILE A 597 22.02 4.39 18.72
C ILE A 597 23.48 4.86 18.84
N ILE A 598 24.07 4.65 20.02
CA ILE A 598 25.37 5.17 20.43
C ILE A 598 26.38 4.02 20.59
N GLY A 599 27.42 4.03 19.77
CA GLY A 599 28.57 3.15 19.93
C GLY A 599 29.52 3.62 21.03
N ILE A 600 29.90 2.71 21.92
CA ILE A 600 30.88 2.94 23.00
C ILE A 600 31.87 1.77 23.11
N GLY A 601 33.05 2.03 23.68
CA GLY A 601 34.09 1.03 23.93
C GLY A 601 35.39 1.27 23.15
N CYS A 602 35.44 2.27 22.28
CA CYS A 602 36.65 2.69 21.58
C CYS A 602 37.21 4.00 22.14
N ASP A 603 38.54 4.10 22.22
CA ASP A 603 39.20 5.39 22.45
C ASP A 603 39.00 6.29 21.22
N THR A 604 38.37 7.44 21.45
CA THR A 604 37.97 8.40 20.43
C THR A 604 38.46 9.78 20.85
N SER A 605 39.65 10.16 20.38
CA SER A 605 40.30 11.42 20.73
C SER A 605 40.38 11.65 22.26
N GLY A 606 40.76 10.62 23.02
CA GLY A 606 40.96 10.67 24.48
C GLY A 606 39.70 10.49 25.32
N GLY A 607 38.59 10.08 24.72
CA GLY A 607 37.31 9.80 25.39
C GLY A 607 36.68 8.51 24.88
N ASN A 608 35.66 8.02 25.59
CA ASN A 608 34.91 6.83 25.15
C ASN A 608 33.98 7.16 23.98
N GLY A 609 33.96 6.32 22.94
CA GLY A 609 33.13 6.49 21.75
C GLY A 609 33.22 5.30 20.81
N ASP A 610 32.99 5.53 19.52
CA ASP A 610 32.95 4.51 18.47
C ASP A 610 34.17 4.51 17.53
N GLY A 611 35.20 5.27 17.87
CA GLY A 611 36.43 5.46 17.08
C GLY A 611 36.36 6.65 16.12
N VAL A 612 35.18 7.22 15.88
CA VAL A 612 34.97 8.44 15.08
C VAL A 612 34.36 9.53 15.94
N ALA A 613 33.23 9.25 16.58
CA ALA A 613 32.48 10.17 17.42
C ALA A 613 32.52 9.75 18.90
N LYS A 614 32.77 10.72 19.78
CA LYS A 614 32.71 10.51 21.24
C LYS A 614 31.26 10.29 21.68
N ASN A 615 31.04 9.51 22.74
CA ASN A 615 29.72 9.39 23.38
C ASN A 615 29.11 10.77 23.68
N SER A 616 29.92 11.70 24.21
CA SER A 616 29.47 13.07 24.50
C SER A 616 29.08 13.88 23.27
N SER A 617 29.52 13.48 22.07
CA SER A 617 29.12 14.09 20.81
C SER A 617 27.86 13.44 20.24
N VAL A 618 27.74 12.10 20.36
CA VAL A 618 26.59 11.36 19.82
C VAL A 618 25.35 11.52 20.69
N TYR A 619 25.50 11.61 22.01
CA TYR A 619 24.38 11.72 22.95
C TYR A 619 23.49 12.94 22.69
N LEU A 620 22.17 12.74 22.71
CA LEU A 620 21.17 13.81 22.60
C LEU A 620 20.19 13.74 23.76
N SER A 621 20.18 14.77 24.61
CA SER A 621 19.38 14.78 25.85
C SER A 621 17.86 14.67 25.67
N TRP A 622 17.34 15.00 24.49
CA TRP A 622 15.92 15.01 24.16
C TRP A 622 15.49 13.83 23.28
N ALA A 623 16.43 12.98 22.86
CA ALA A 623 16.18 11.77 22.09
C ALA A 623 16.23 10.53 23.00
N ASP A 624 15.69 9.41 22.53
CA ASP A 624 15.82 8.13 23.21
C ASP A 624 17.18 7.51 22.84
N ASN A 625 18.06 7.33 23.82
CA ASN A 625 19.47 6.95 23.59
C ASN A 625 19.73 5.49 23.95
N TYR A 626 20.26 4.71 23.01
CA TYR A 626 20.53 3.28 23.15
C TYR A 626 22.02 3.01 22.99
N TYR A 627 22.63 2.32 23.95
CA TYR A 627 24.06 2.08 23.95
C TYR A 627 24.42 0.71 23.41
N VAL A 628 25.40 0.68 22.50
CA VAL A 628 25.98 -0.54 21.94
C VAL A 628 27.48 -0.56 22.26
N ASN A 629 27.91 -1.62 22.95
CA ASN A 629 29.31 -1.82 23.30
C ASN A 629 30.05 -2.52 22.17
N GLY A 630 31.24 -2.05 21.83
CA GLY A 630 32.12 -2.70 20.85
C GLY A 630 33.59 -2.39 21.07
N THR A 631 34.42 -2.82 20.13
CA THR A 631 35.87 -2.60 20.14
C THR A 631 36.38 -2.12 18.79
N CYS A 632 37.46 -1.35 18.81
CA CYS A 632 38.16 -0.88 17.62
C CYS A 632 39.51 -1.58 17.51
N GLU A 633 39.82 -2.12 16.32
CA GLU A 633 41.08 -2.80 16.03
C GLU A 633 41.73 -2.13 14.81
N GLY A 634 42.90 -1.52 15.00
CA GLY A 634 43.61 -0.82 13.93
C GLY A 634 42.80 0.34 13.34
N PHE A 635 42.52 0.29 12.04
CA PHE A 635 41.72 1.29 11.32
C PHE A 635 40.24 0.88 11.15
N GLU A 636 39.81 -0.26 11.71
CA GLU A 636 38.41 -0.65 11.69
C GLU A 636 37.64 -0.10 12.90
N TYR A 637 36.98 1.04 12.71
CA TYR A 637 36.19 1.69 13.77
C TYR A 637 34.84 1.02 14.00
N LEU A 638 34.40 0.98 15.26
CA LEU A 638 33.06 0.55 15.67
C LEU A 638 31.98 1.31 14.90
N HIS A 639 32.21 2.60 14.64
CA HIS A 639 31.36 3.48 13.83
C HIS A 639 30.83 2.83 12.54
N ASN A 640 31.68 2.13 11.79
CA ASN A 640 31.31 1.47 10.53
C ASN A 640 30.87 0.01 10.72
N LYS A 641 31.22 -0.62 11.85
CA LYS A 641 30.81 -2.00 12.13
C LYS A 641 29.36 -2.08 12.61
N MET A 642 28.85 -1.04 13.27
CA MET A 642 27.48 -0.99 13.79
C MET A 642 26.42 -1.16 12.69
N ILE A 643 26.69 -0.73 11.47
CA ILE A 643 25.77 -0.86 10.33
C ILE A 643 25.88 -2.21 9.61
N LEU A 644 26.65 -3.17 10.16
CA LEU A 644 26.81 -4.51 9.62
C LEU A 644 26.05 -5.51 10.49
N PRO A 645 24.82 -5.95 10.10
CA PRO A 645 24.00 -6.84 10.91
C PRO A 645 24.69 -8.15 11.31
N GLY A 646 25.61 -8.65 10.48
CA GLY A 646 26.40 -9.85 10.79
C GLY A 646 27.47 -9.66 11.88
N LYS A 647 27.92 -8.42 12.14
CA LYS A 647 28.88 -8.10 13.21
C LYS A 647 28.19 -7.56 14.46
N TYR A 648 27.16 -6.73 14.29
CA TYR A 648 26.40 -6.09 15.38
C TYR A 648 24.88 -6.30 15.18
N PRO A 649 24.38 -7.53 15.37
CA PRO A 649 22.96 -7.85 15.20
C PRO A 649 22.05 -7.06 16.14
N GLU A 650 22.54 -6.64 17.31
CA GLU A 650 21.78 -5.81 18.24
C GLU A 650 21.41 -4.44 17.66
N VAL A 651 22.26 -3.82 16.85
CA VAL A 651 21.96 -2.55 16.18
C VAL A 651 20.85 -2.77 15.17
N TYR A 652 20.94 -3.85 14.38
CA TYR A 652 19.92 -4.22 13.42
C TYR A 652 18.57 -4.47 14.10
N ASN A 653 18.56 -5.22 15.21
CA ASN A 653 17.32 -5.52 15.95
C ASN A 653 16.66 -4.25 16.50
N LEU A 654 17.45 -3.28 16.98
CA LEU A 654 16.93 -1.98 17.39
C LEU A 654 16.30 -1.24 16.20
N VAL A 655 17.03 -1.11 15.08
CA VAL A 655 16.52 -0.46 13.86
C VAL A 655 15.21 -1.10 13.38
N ARG A 656 15.16 -2.43 13.30
CA ARG A 656 13.95 -3.16 12.92
C ARG A 656 12.81 -2.94 13.92
N GLY A 657 13.10 -3.00 15.22
CA GLY A 657 12.12 -2.81 16.28
C GLY A 657 11.49 -1.42 16.24
N PHE A 658 12.30 -0.39 16.08
CA PHE A 658 11.83 0.99 15.93
C PHE A 658 10.93 1.16 14.71
N ILE A 659 11.38 0.69 13.53
CA ILE A 659 10.58 0.73 12.30
C ILE A 659 9.21 0.06 12.50
N LEU A 660 9.16 -1.06 13.23
CA LEU A 660 7.93 -1.83 13.46
C LEU A 660 7.16 -1.43 14.72
N GLU A 661 7.64 -0.46 15.49
CA GLU A 661 7.09 -0.07 16.79
C GLU A 661 7.00 -1.24 17.81
N GLU A 662 7.99 -2.16 17.81
CA GLU A 662 8.07 -3.40 18.62
C GLU A 662 8.84 -3.28 19.96
#